data_AF-A0A8J2KAQ4-F1
#
_entry.id   AF-A0A8J2KAQ4-F1
#
_cell.length_a   1.000
_cell.length_b   1.000
_cell.length_c   1.000
_cell.angle_alpha   90.00
_cell.angle_beta   90.00
_cell.angle_gamma   90.00
#
_symmetry.space_group_name_H-M   'P 1'
#
loop_
_entity.id
_entity.type
_entity.pdbx_description
1 polymer ?
#
loop_
_entity_poly.entity_id
_entity_poly.type
_entity_poly.pdbx_seq_one_letter_code
_entity_poly.pdbx_strand_id
1 'polypeptide(L)'
;LYSLGKLGGLLPKSQPKSDHLHKVISLAAGLTCVDVPFEVTKVTVNGKTENQLLSNDETSTETPISKLKNALSSKEQFEQHYLELCELAMGTYKHIGRIRSARKVGLSLASYYIECEEYFKAIGFLTDAFKTFRDDKWDLLVVDVLLKLAQCYQITDDYDKYIRTCAQLACCKTLSDDRRHHFFDEMMNSLSNAQNSDRHILSTMEDTFKLNSLKIETPGKINLNSCPVTVTIELASDLPKPTFSSSIQLAILLCDSDHEKHLQSFTLQNGIPNSTNPGNKNRPGGAGSAQNSQMNNPGKEDLNAALMESSYSILRLEIGQQLDMKQDKTINGGRLMCHNSHQALRRKDSQMKVGDLQVLKTDFSMAAKIKDVIINPGANVIVLKANVTSPGQYRLSQMSIEIKHFELVSPRMGCRYKFLVEKTPGKIGISSDGDHLNMIAGIEQPISLKLFTGSNSINEGALLSIRSSMGLLLKTTVDSPLSSEVQILLPRTESFSHTVVQLIVKAQLGPQKDNSAIEHKLITRCPWSNEETKLPVIFIPPFMSSHRLNTVGQRKFLQVSLQGLCNSKFSLLSHQLTAQHQNSQDIPLVPLNPRSQELTLSTGQNASYMWEIGTNDIKDDNPLRLEFSITFQSMATSKEVTHSNVDNSHQEKTYLELYKYYVCLQRFKTQYEIKSRVEPHKGSEFCRVGNMCSMIIDIDKYKEPAHASLMYEVRADQHMWAICGRTSGVVSMDGCDSQQMTIDVMPMSPGFLPLPTVHLSKYIPADQKGGNSSVPKLEPFSSGQIFNKSRGAQMHVLPPPQTSCSTQSSGNNSSVGMITPSPLIPSEHY
;
A
#
# COMPACT_ATOMS: atom_id res chain seq x y z
N LEU A 1 66.53 -21.61 -29.45
CA LEU A 1 66.49 -22.98 -30.01
C LEU A 1 65.84 -23.06 -31.38
N TYR A 2 64.61 -22.57 -31.61
CA TYR A 2 63.94 -22.71 -32.92
C TYR A 2 64.80 -22.25 -34.12
N SER A 3 65.43 -21.08 -34.04
CA SER A 3 66.36 -20.59 -35.09
C SER A 3 67.59 -21.49 -35.29
N LEU A 4 68.06 -22.16 -34.23
CA LEU A 4 69.17 -23.12 -34.28
C LEU A 4 68.71 -24.40 -35.01
N GLY A 5 67.49 -24.87 -34.74
CA GLY A 5 66.87 -25.98 -35.47
C GLY A 5 66.69 -25.68 -36.95
N LYS A 6 66.32 -24.44 -37.31
CA LYS A 6 66.22 -23.98 -38.71
C LYS A 6 67.58 -23.97 -39.41
N LEU A 7 68.63 -23.49 -38.73
CA LEU A 7 69.99 -23.46 -39.25
C LEU A 7 70.59 -24.87 -39.43
N GLY A 8 70.20 -25.81 -38.57
CA GLY A 8 70.63 -27.20 -38.62
C GLY A 8 69.76 -28.13 -39.46
N GLY A 9 68.66 -27.65 -40.07
CA GLY A 9 67.73 -28.50 -40.82
C GLY A 9 67.03 -29.57 -39.98
N LEU A 10 66.90 -29.33 -38.67
CA LEU A 10 66.33 -30.25 -37.69
C LEU A 10 64.83 -30.01 -37.43
N LEU A 11 64.18 -29.13 -38.19
CA LEU A 11 62.75 -28.82 -38.06
C LEU A 11 61.86 -29.79 -38.85
N PRO A 12 60.55 -29.82 -38.55
CA PRO A 12 59.54 -30.50 -39.37
C PRO A 12 59.60 -29.98 -40.81
N LYS A 13 59.36 -30.86 -41.80
CA LYS A 13 59.45 -30.57 -43.26
C LYS A 13 60.83 -30.18 -43.84
N SER A 14 61.88 -30.00 -43.03
CA SER A 14 63.26 -29.87 -43.55
C SER A 14 63.98 -31.22 -43.62
N GLN A 15 64.64 -31.48 -44.75
CA GLN A 15 65.63 -32.56 -44.88
C GLN A 15 67.03 -31.99 -44.63
N PRO A 16 67.88 -32.65 -43.82
CA PRO A 16 69.24 -32.17 -43.57
C PRO A 16 70.06 -32.25 -44.87
N LYS A 17 70.45 -31.11 -45.42
CA LYS A 17 71.40 -31.00 -46.54
C LYS A 17 72.83 -30.99 -45.99
N SER A 18 73.83 -31.32 -46.83
CA SER A 18 75.25 -31.32 -46.45
C SER A 18 75.68 -30.01 -45.77
N ASP A 19 75.22 -28.86 -46.25
CA ASP A 19 75.48 -27.54 -45.66
C ASP A 19 74.95 -27.37 -44.23
N HIS A 20 73.84 -28.03 -43.88
CA HIS A 20 73.25 -27.99 -42.55
C HIS A 20 74.05 -28.86 -41.56
N LEU A 21 74.51 -30.03 -42.01
CA LEU A 21 75.39 -30.90 -41.23
C LEU A 21 76.72 -30.21 -40.91
N HIS A 22 77.36 -29.55 -41.89
CA HIS A 22 78.59 -28.79 -41.67
C HIS A 22 78.40 -27.65 -40.65
N LYS A 23 77.24 -26.97 -40.68
CA LYS A 23 76.90 -25.92 -39.69
C LYS A 23 76.67 -26.49 -38.30
N VAL A 24 75.96 -27.62 -38.17
CA VAL A 24 75.75 -28.28 -36.86
C VAL A 24 77.08 -28.76 -36.28
N ILE A 25 77.97 -29.32 -37.10
CA ILE A 25 79.31 -29.74 -36.69
C ILE A 25 80.17 -28.54 -36.26
N SER A 26 80.15 -27.44 -37.04
CA SER A 26 80.85 -26.19 -36.68
C SER A 26 80.34 -25.60 -35.37
N LEU A 27 79.02 -25.62 -35.15
CA LEU A 27 78.39 -25.18 -33.91
C LEU A 27 78.76 -26.10 -32.73
N ALA A 28 78.75 -27.42 -32.93
CA ALA A 28 79.14 -28.40 -31.91
C ALA A 28 80.62 -28.31 -31.53
N ALA A 29 81.49 -27.97 -32.50
CA ALA A 29 82.93 -27.78 -32.30
C ALA A 29 83.26 -26.48 -31.53
N GLY A 30 82.45 -25.43 -31.69
CA GLY A 30 82.58 -24.17 -30.94
C GLY A 30 82.11 -24.25 -29.48
N LEU A 31 81.41 -25.32 -29.09
CA LEU A 31 80.96 -25.57 -27.72
C LEU A 31 82.05 -26.33 -26.93
N THR A 32 83.12 -25.64 -26.55
CA THR A 32 84.15 -26.19 -25.64
C THR A 32 83.70 -26.09 -24.18
N CYS A 33 83.92 -27.15 -23.42
CA CYS A 33 83.63 -27.18 -21.99
C CYS A 33 84.70 -26.35 -21.27
N VAL A 34 84.30 -25.29 -20.57
CA VAL A 34 85.13 -24.73 -19.52
C VAL A 34 84.70 -25.45 -18.24
N ASP A 35 85.34 -26.57 -17.95
CA ASP A 35 85.25 -27.20 -16.63
C ASP A 35 85.94 -26.24 -15.65
N VAL A 36 85.16 -25.38 -14.99
CA VAL A 36 85.65 -24.62 -13.84
C VAL A 36 85.53 -25.55 -12.63
N PRO A 37 86.63 -26.00 -12.00
CA PRO A 37 86.56 -26.72 -10.75
C PRO A 37 86.11 -25.71 -9.68
N PHE A 38 84.93 -25.90 -9.10
CA PHE A 38 84.50 -25.10 -7.96
C PHE A 38 85.38 -25.46 -6.75
N GLU A 39 86.25 -24.54 -6.34
CA GLU A 39 87.02 -24.66 -5.10
C GLU A 39 86.07 -24.71 -3.89
N VAL A 40 86.23 -25.74 -3.06
CA VAL A 40 85.53 -25.86 -1.77
C VAL A 40 86.26 -24.96 -0.75
N THR A 41 85.77 -23.75 -0.56
CA THR A 41 86.15 -22.91 0.59
C THR A 41 85.69 -23.56 1.90
N LYS A 42 86.64 -24.05 2.71
CA LYS A 42 86.41 -24.51 4.09
C LYS A 42 86.22 -23.30 5.00
N VAL A 43 85.02 -23.11 5.54
CA VAL A 43 84.74 -22.15 6.62
C VAL A 43 84.61 -22.93 7.93
N THR A 44 85.51 -22.65 8.88
CA THR A 44 85.50 -23.23 10.22
C THR A 44 84.77 -22.30 11.18
N VAL A 45 83.67 -22.77 11.80
CA VAL A 45 83.06 -22.11 12.96
C VAL A 45 82.77 -23.18 14.02
N ASN A 46 83.32 -22.97 15.22
CA ASN A 46 83.06 -23.69 16.46
C ASN A 46 83.44 -25.18 16.52
N GLY A 47 84.72 -25.49 16.28
CA GLY A 47 85.45 -26.51 17.07
C GLY A 47 84.95 -27.96 17.03
N LYS A 48 84.20 -28.37 16.00
CA LYS A 48 83.89 -29.79 15.74
C LYS A 48 84.05 -30.09 14.25
N THR A 49 85.03 -30.94 13.94
CA THR A 49 85.24 -31.55 12.62
C THR A 49 84.26 -32.71 12.47
N GLU A 50 83.14 -32.47 11.79
CA GLU A 50 82.28 -33.54 11.29
C GLU A 50 82.43 -33.62 9.76
N ASN A 51 82.83 -34.80 9.30
CA ASN A 51 82.86 -35.15 7.89
C ASN A 51 81.42 -35.27 7.38
N GLN A 52 80.91 -34.22 6.73
CA GLN A 52 79.75 -34.37 5.85
C GLN A 52 80.18 -35.20 4.62
N LEU A 53 79.93 -36.50 4.70
CA LEU A 53 79.74 -37.33 3.53
C LEU A 53 78.45 -36.84 2.84
N LEU A 54 78.60 -36.00 1.81
CA LEU A 54 77.58 -35.89 0.78
C LEU A 54 77.59 -37.24 0.05
N SER A 55 76.68 -38.12 0.45
CA SER A 55 76.35 -39.32 -0.30
C SER A 55 75.87 -38.91 -1.69
N ASN A 56 76.63 -39.36 -2.68
CA ASN A 56 76.29 -39.42 -4.09
C ASN A 56 74.83 -39.85 -4.26
N ASP A 57 74.03 -38.99 -4.90
CA ASP A 57 72.94 -39.47 -5.73
C ASP A 57 73.35 -39.21 -7.17
N GLU A 58 73.71 -40.31 -7.83
CA GLU A 58 74.13 -40.38 -9.22
C GLU A 58 72.95 -40.04 -10.13
N THR A 59 72.78 -38.76 -10.43
CA THR A 59 72.40 -38.36 -11.78
C THR A 59 73.54 -37.51 -12.29
N SER A 60 74.26 -38.02 -13.28
CA SER A 60 75.12 -37.19 -14.12
C SER A 60 74.30 -35.99 -14.56
N THR A 61 74.51 -34.84 -13.91
CA THR A 61 73.92 -33.58 -14.37
C THR A 61 74.64 -33.26 -15.67
N GLU A 62 74.14 -33.84 -16.76
CA GLU A 62 74.55 -33.48 -18.11
C GLU A 62 74.60 -31.97 -18.16
N THR A 63 75.79 -31.43 -18.40
CA THR A 63 75.99 -29.99 -18.48
C THR A 63 75.04 -29.45 -19.55
N PRO A 64 74.53 -28.21 -19.46
CA PRO A 64 73.67 -27.62 -20.48
C PRO A 64 74.26 -27.74 -21.91
N ILE A 65 75.59 -27.81 -21.99
CA ILE A 65 76.37 -28.04 -23.20
C ILE A 65 76.26 -29.49 -23.70
N SER A 66 76.34 -30.50 -22.82
CA SER A 66 76.16 -31.91 -23.23
C SER A 66 74.71 -32.19 -23.65
N LYS A 67 73.72 -31.62 -22.95
CA LYS A 67 72.30 -31.69 -23.36
C LYS A 67 72.06 -31.08 -24.74
N LEU A 68 72.68 -29.94 -25.01
CA LEU A 68 72.59 -29.29 -26.33
C LEU A 68 73.29 -30.10 -27.43
N LYS A 69 74.44 -30.73 -27.14
CA LYS A 69 75.13 -31.62 -28.09
C LYS A 69 74.30 -32.87 -28.40
N ASN A 70 73.68 -33.47 -27.39
CA ASN A 70 72.76 -34.60 -27.56
C ASN A 70 71.55 -34.17 -28.39
N ALA A 71 70.92 -33.05 -28.06
CA ALA A 71 69.79 -32.51 -28.82
C ALA A 71 70.14 -32.20 -30.29
N LEU A 72 71.37 -31.81 -30.61
CA LEU A 72 71.80 -31.54 -32.00
C LEU A 72 72.21 -32.81 -32.78
N SER A 73 72.27 -33.96 -32.14
CA SER A 73 72.76 -35.22 -32.75
C SER A 73 71.73 -35.91 -33.65
N SER A 74 70.44 -35.74 -33.35
CA SER A 74 69.33 -36.33 -34.11
C SER A 74 68.13 -35.39 -34.13
N LYS A 75 67.32 -35.50 -35.19
CA LYS A 75 66.07 -34.75 -35.33
C LYS A 75 65.08 -35.07 -34.20
N GLU A 76 64.96 -36.34 -33.83
CA GLU A 76 64.04 -36.78 -32.76
C GLU A 76 64.47 -36.26 -31.39
N GLN A 77 65.78 -36.27 -31.11
CA GLN A 77 66.33 -35.75 -29.85
C GLN A 77 66.21 -34.23 -29.76
N PHE A 78 66.40 -33.53 -30.90
CA PHE A 78 66.17 -32.08 -30.97
C PHE A 78 64.71 -31.73 -30.66
N GLU A 79 63.77 -32.47 -31.26
CA GLU A 79 62.33 -32.29 -31.08
C GLU A 79 61.91 -32.51 -29.62
N GLN A 80 62.31 -33.64 -29.02
CA GLN A 80 62.01 -33.94 -27.63
C GLN A 80 62.53 -32.85 -26.69
N HIS A 81 63.79 -32.42 -26.88
CA HIS A 81 64.40 -31.38 -26.04
C HIS A 81 63.77 -30.00 -26.27
N TYR A 82 63.38 -29.68 -27.51
CA TYR A 82 62.70 -28.43 -27.83
C TYR A 82 61.31 -28.34 -27.17
N LEU A 83 60.53 -29.43 -27.22
CA LEU A 83 59.22 -29.51 -26.59
C LEU A 83 59.32 -29.42 -25.06
N GLU A 84 60.24 -30.18 -24.44
CA GLU A 84 60.49 -30.16 -22.99
C GLU A 84 60.82 -28.75 -22.49
N LEU A 85 61.71 -28.04 -23.19
CA LEU A 85 62.07 -26.66 -22.84
C LEU A 85 60.90 -25.69 -23.01
N CYS A 86 60.06 -25.87 -24.03
CA CYS A 86 58.89 -25.02 -24.23
C CYS A 86 57.83 -25.26 -23.16
N GLU A 87 57.58 -26.50 -22.77
CA GLU A 87 56.68 -26.87 -21.68
C GLU A 87 57.17 -26.32 -20.33
N LEU A 88 58.45 -26.51 -20.01
CA LEU A 88 59.06 -25.97 -18.80
C LEU A 88 58.95 -24.44 -18.77
N ALA A 89 59.32 -23.76 -19.87
CA ALA A 89 59.22 -22.31 -19.96
C ALA A 89 57.77 -21.81 -19.80
N MET A 90 56.81 -22.47 -20.45
CA MET A 90 55.38 -22.14 -20.31
C MET A 90 54.90 -22.35 -18.88
N GLY A 91 55.29 -23.46 -18.24
CA GLY A 91 54.98 -23.77 -16.84
C GLY A 91 55.51 -22.69 -15.91
N THR A 92 56.79 -22.35 -16.03
CA THR A 92 57.43 -21.28 -15.23
C THR A 92 56.73 -19.93 -15.43
N TYR A 93 56.43 -19.54 -16.67
CA TYR A 93 55.70 -18.29 -16.92
C TYR A 93 54.29 -18.29 -16.34
N LYS A 94 53.58 -19.42 -16.37
CA LYS A 94 52.26 -19.58 -15.73
C LYS A 94 52.37 -19.47 -14.20
N HIS A 95 53.34 -20.14 -13.57
CA HIS A 95 53.55 -20.09 -12.11
C HIS A 95 53.94 -18.69 -11.61
N ILE A 96 54.73 -17.94 -12.37
CA ILE A 96 55.12 -16.56 -12.04
C ILE A 96 54.00 -15.55 -12.36
N GLY A 97 52.88 -15.99 -12.96
CA GLY A 97 51.75 -15.12 -13.32
C GLY A 97 51.98 -14.27 -14.58
N ARG A 98 53.00 -14.59 -15.39
CA ARG A 98 53.29 -13.93 -16.68
C ARG A 98 52.62 -14.67 -17.84
N ILE A 99 51.28 -14.67 -17.84
CA ILE A 99 50.47 -15.42 -18.81
C ILE A 99 50.75 -15.02 -20.26
N ARG A 100 50.94 -13.72 -20.55
CA ARG A 100 51.27 -13.24 -21.91
C ARG A 100 52.55 -13.88 -22.47
N SER A 101 53.58 -14.05 -21.64
CA SER A 101 54.82 -14.71 -22.04
C SER A 101 54.61 -16.20 -22.30
N ALA A 102 53.78 -16.86 -21.49
CA ALA A 102 53.38 -18.25 -21.73
C ALA A 102 52.59 -18.40 -23.05
N ARG A 103 51.68 -17.46 -23.37
CA ARG A 103 50.94 -17.46 -24.64
C ARG A 103 51.86 -17.23 -25.84
N LYS A 104 52.88 -16.38 -25.72
CA LYS A 104 53.89 -16.18 -26.78
C LYS A 104 54.65 -17.47 -27.10
N VAL A 105 55.07 -18.22 -26.09
CA VAL A 105 55.69 -19.55 -26.28
C VAL A 105 54.68 -20.53 -26.89
N GLY A 106 53.43 -20.50 -26.42
CA GLY A 106 52.33 -21.30 -26.98
C GLY A 106 52.04 -21.03 -28.47
N LEU A 107 52.15 -19.78 -28.95
CA LEU A 107 52.01 -19.46 -30.38
C LEU A 107 53.14 -20.04 -31.22
N SER A 108 54.37 -20.04 -30.70
CA SER A 108 55.50 -20.67 -31.38
C SER A 108 55.32 -22.19 -31.46
N LEU A 109 54.83 -22.82 -30.40
CA LEU A 109 54.45 -24.24 -30.41
C LEU A 109 53.28 -24.52 -31.36
N ALA A 110 52.26 -23.68 -31.40
CA ALA A 110 51.14 -23.83 -32.33
C ALA A 110 51.61 -23.81 -33.79
N SER A 111 52.53 -22.89 -34.12
CA SER A 111 53.11 -22.80 -35.47
C SER A 111 53.94 -24.06 -35.80
N TYR A 112 54.69 -24.57 -34.82
CA TYR A 112 55.42 -25.84 -34.94
C TYR A 112 54.47 -27.02 -35.19
N TYR A 113 53.37 -27.15 -34.44
CA TYR A 113 52.40 -28.23 -34.64
C TYR A 113 51.66 -28.15 -35.97
N ILE A 114 51.40 -26.94 -36.50
CA ILE A 114 50.86 -26.74 -37.86
C ILE A 114 51.87 -27.25 -38.90
N GLU A 115 53.17 -26.98 -38.71
CA GLU A 115 54.24 -27.53 -39.58
C GLU A 115 54.32 -29.06 -39.51
N CYS A 116 54.03 -29.66 -38.34
CA CYS A 116 53.93 -31.11 -38.13
C CYS A 116 52.61 -31.74 -38.61
N GLU A 117 51.64 -30.96 -39.11
CA GLU A 117 50.29 -31.41 -39.48
C GLU A 117 49.46 -31.95 -38.29
N GLU A 118 49.86 -31.63 -37.06
CA GLU A 118 49.15 -31.97 -35.83
C GLU A 118 48.19 -30.84 -35.41
N TYR A 119 47.17 -30.59 -36.24
CA TYR A 119 46.26 -29.44 -36.07
C TYR A 119 45.49 -29.44 -34.74
N PHE A 120 45.14 -30.61 -34.18
CA PHE A 120 44.42 -30.71 -32.90
C PHE A 120 45.22 -30.12 -31.72
N LYS A 121 46.54 -30.35 -31.66
CA LYS A 121 47.39 -29.78 -30.61
C LYS A 121 47.55 -28.27 -30.80
N ALA A 122 47.70 -27.82 -32.05
CA ALA A 122 47.77 -26.40 -32.38
C ALA A 122 46.52 -25.62 -31.96
N ILE A 123 45.32 -26.17 -32.18
CA ILE A 123 44.03 -25.55 -31.81
C ILE A 123 43.98 -25.22 -30.31
N GLY A 124 44.48 -26.12 -29.45
CA GLY A 124 44.50 -25.89 -28.01
C GLY A 124 45.31 -24.64 -27.63
N PHE A 125 46.53 -24.50 -28.15
CA PHE A 125 47.39 -23.35 -27.91
C PHE A 125 46.86 -22.05 -28.55
N LEU A 126 46.28 -22.14 -29.75
CA LEU A 126 45.70 -20.98 -30.45
C LEU A 126 44.44 -20.47 -29.75
N THR A 127 43.56 -21.36 -29.28
CA THR A 127 42.35 -20.98 -28.53
C THR A 127 42.70 -20.27 -27.23
N ASP A 128 43.70 -20.78 -26.53
CA ASP A 128 44.25 -20.20 -25.30
C ASP A 128 44.84 -18.80 -25.52
N ALA A 129 45.54 -18.60 -26.64
CA ALA A 129 46.08 -17.31 -27.04
C ALA A 129 44.97 -16.34 -27.46
N PHE A 130 43.98 -16.81 -28.23
CA PHE A 130 42.82 -16.02 -28.67
C PHE A 130 42.07 -15.43 -27.49
N LYS A 131 41.72 -16.23 -26.47
CA LYS A 131 41.04 -15.75 -25.26
C LYS A 131 41.82 -14.62 -24.59
N THR A 132 43.12 -14.82 -24.36
CA THR A 132 43.98 -13.82 -23.71
C THR A 132 44.09 -12.52 -24.53
N PHE A 133 44.29 -12.62 -25.85
CA PHE A 133 44.43 -11.44 -26.71
C PHE A 133 43.12 -10.68 -26.89
N ARG A 134 41.98 -11.39 -26.90
CA ARG A 134 40.64 -10.78 -26.90
C ARG A 134 40.40 -9.97 -25.63
N ASP A 135 40.72 -10.55 -24.47
CA ASP A 135 40.56 -9.88 -23.17
C ASP A 135 41.46 -8.65 -23.00
N ASP A 136 42.65 -8.70 -23.61
CA ASP A 136 43.64 -7.62 -23.65
C ASP A 136 43.38 -6.60 -24.78
N LYS A 137 42.39 -6.83 -25.66
CA LYS A 137 42.03 -6.00 -26.82
C LYS A 137 43.18 -5.79 -27.82
N TRP A 138 43.93 -6.86 -28.11
CA TRP A 138 45.01 -6.85 -29.10
C TRP A 138 44.51 -7.29 -30.48
N ASP A 139 43.72 -6.43 -31.13
CA ASP A 139 42.95 -6.78 -32.33
C ASP A 139 43.80 -7.38 -33.47
N LEU A 140 44.99 -6.83 -33.74
CA LEU A 140 45.86 -7.34 -34.81
C LEU A 140 46.34 -8.78 -34.54
N LEU A 141 46.66 -9.10 -33.28
CA LEU A 141 47.10 -10.44 -32.89
C LEU A 141 45.92 -11.41 -32.85
N VAL A 142 44.74 -10.92 -32.47
CA VAL A 142 43.48 -11.69 -32.53
C VAL A 142 43.22 -12.11 -33.98
N VAL A 143 43.36 -11.22 -34.96
CA VAL A 143 43.18 -11.56 -36.37
C VAL A 143 44.18 -12.62 -36.84
N ASP A 144 45.48 -12.48 -36.54
CA ASP A 144 46.48 -13.49 -36.94
C ASP A 144 46.17 -14.88 -36.37
N VAL A 145 45.74 -14.93 -35.10
CA VAL A 145 45.34 -16.19 -34.44
C VAL A 145 44.04 -16.74 -35.05
N LEU A 146 43.04 -15.90 -35.33
CA LEU A 146 41.78 -16.32 -35.95
C LEU A 146 41.98 -16.87 -37.37
N LEU A 147 42.88 -16.29 -38.17
CA LEU A 147 43.22 -16.81 -39.50
C LEU A 147 43.84 -18.20 -39.42
N LYS A 148 44.75 -18.42 -38.47
CA LYS A 148 45.34 -19.75 -38.21
C LYS A 148 44.31 -20.74 -37.68
N LEU A 149 43.40 -20.30 -36.80
CA LEU A 149 42.29 -21.13 -36.29
C LEU A 149 41.31 -21.51 -37.41
N ALA A 150 40.96 -20.59 -38.31
CA ALA A 150 40.09 -20.87 -39.44
C ALA A 150 40.68 -21.94 -40.35
N GLN A 151 41.99 -21.85 -40.66
CA GLN A 151 42.71 -22.88 -41.41
C GLN A 151 42.70 -24.23 -40.70
N CYS A 152 43.01 -24.25 -39.40
CA CYS A 152 42.99 -25.49 -38.63
C CYS A 152 41.59 -26.11 -38.61
N TYR A 153 40.53 -25.34 -38.35
CA TYR A 153 39.15 -25.86 -38.29
C TYR A 153 38.63 -26.35 -39.64
N GLN A 154 39.05 -25.72 -40.74
CA GLN A 154 38.74 -26.16 -42.09
C GLN A 154 39.39 -27.51 -42.40
N ILE A 155 40.64 -27.73 -41.97
CA ILE A 155 41.37 -28.99 -42.19
C ILE A 155 40.86 -30.11 -41.25
N THR A 156 40.42 -29.77 -40.03
CA THR A 156 39.90 -30.74 -39.06
C THR A 156 38.39 -31.02 -39.18
N ASP A 157 37.72 -30.49 -40.21
CA ASP A 157 36.26 -30.62 -40.44
C ASP A 157 35.36 -30.21 -39.25
N ASP A 158 35.80 -29.25 -38.41
CA ASP A 158 35.00 -28.71 -37.29
C ASP A 158 34.18 -27.50 -37.76
N TYR A 159 33.09 -27.78 -38.49
CA TYR A 159 32.24 -26.75 -39.12
C TYR A 159 31.61 -25.78 -38.11
N ASP A 160 31.22 -26.24 -36.91
CA ASP A 160 30.61 -25.38 -35.88
C ASP A 160 31.58 -24.29 -35.41
N LYS A 161 32.84 -24.65 -35.15
CA LYS A 161 33.87 -23.69 -34.73
C LYS A 161 34.37 -22.86 -35.89
N TYR A 162 34.44 -23.44 -37.10
CA TYR A 162 34.79 -22.72 -38.31
C TYR A 162 33.79 -21.59 -38.61
N ILE A 163 32.48 -21.85 -38.56
CA ILE A 163 31.43 -20.84 -38.78
C ILE A 163 31.54 -19.69 -37.78
N ARG A 164 31.78 -19.97 -36.50
CA ARG A 164 31.99 -18.93 -35.46
C ARG A 164 33.23 -18.08 -35.74
N THR A 165 34.31 -18.72 -36.17
CA THR A 165 35.57 -18.05 -36.50
C THR A 165 35.40 -17.16 -37.74
N CYS A 166 34.70 -17.64 -38.78
CA CYS A 166 34.37 -16.86 -39.97
C CYS A 166 33.45 -15.66 -39.64
N ALA A 167 32.46 -15.85 -38.77
CA ALA A 167 31.61 -14.76 -38.29
C ALA A 167 32.43 -13.66 -37.59
N GLN A 168 33.38 -14.03 -36.74
CA GLN A 168 34.27 -13.09 -36.05
C GLN A 168 35.20 -12.36 -37.03
N LEU A 169 35.78 -13.08 -38.01
CA LEU A 169 36.63 -12.49 -39.06
C LEU A 169 35.86 -11.52 -39.95
N ALA A 170 34.62 -11.84 -40.34
CA ALA A 170 33.77 -10.97 -41.15
C ALA A 170 33.42 -9.65 -40.43
N CYS A 171 33.25 -9.69 -39.11
CA CYS A 171 32.92 -8.53 -38.30
C CYS A 171 34.15 -7.69 -37.87
N CYS A 172 35.36 -8.17 -38.14
CA CYS A 172 36.58 -7.52 -37.68
C CYS A 172 36.97 -6.31 -38.54
N LYS A 173 37.05 -5.12 -37.93
CA LYS A 173 37.33 -3.85 -38.62
C LYS A 173 38.79 -3.64 -39.02
N THR A 174 39.72 -4.44 -38.49
CA THR A 174 41.15 -4.34 -38.81
C THR A 174 41.52 -5.08 -40.10
N LEU A 175 40.64 -5.95 -40.61
CA LEU A 175 40.79 -6.63 -41.90
C LEU A 175 40.32 -5.74 -43.05
N SER A 176 40.90 -5.94 -44.23
CA SER A 176 40.42 -5.30 -45.46
C SER A 176 39.00 -5.76 -45.79
N ASP A 177 38.23 -4.88 -46.42
CA ASP A 177 36.85 -5.19 -46.76
C ASP A 177 36.75 -6.44 -47.65
N ASP A 178 37.61 -6.62 -48.66
CA ASP A 178 37.60 -7.81 -49.52
C ASP A 178 37.70 -9.12 -48.71
N ARG A 179 38.56 -9.15 -47.69
CA ARG A 179 38.72 -10.32 -46.81
C ARG A 179 37.50 -10.53 -45.93
N ARG A 180 36.89 -9.46 -45.41
CA ARG A 180 35.66 -9.54 -44.62
C ARG A 180 34.50 -10.10 -45.45
N HIS A 181 34.38 -9.67 -46.70
CA HIS A 181 33.38 -10.19 -47.64
C HIS A 181 33.60 -11.68 -47.95
N HIS A 182 34.86 -12.09 -48.16
CA HIS A 182 35.21 -13.49 -48.39
C HIS A 182 34.78 -14.39 -47.21
N PHE A 183 35.18 -14.07 -45.98
CA PHE A 183 34.80 -14.87 -44.80
C PHE A 183 33.31 -14.82 -44.48
N PHE A 184 32.63 -13.72 -44.84
CA PHE A 184 31.17 -13.64 -44.74
C PHE A 184 30.49 -14.62 -45.72
N ASP A 185 30.97 -14.70 -46.96
CA ASP A 185 30.42 -15.63 -47.95
C ASP A 185 30.73 -17.09 -47.58
N GLU A 186 31.92 -17.38 -47.06
CA GLU A 186 32.26 -18.70 -46.50
C GLU A 186 31.30 -19.09 -45.36
N MET A 187 31.07 -18.19 -44.39
CA MET A 187 30.12 -18.42 -43.30
C MET A 187 28.72 -18.75 -43.82
N MET A 188 28.20 -17.96 -44.77
CA MET A 188 26.86 -18.14 -45.32
C MET A 188 26.71 -19.42 -46.14
N ASN A 189 27.77 -19.82 -46.87
CA ASN A 189 27.83 -21.07 -47.63
C ASN A 189 27.90 -22.29 -46.71
N SER A 190 28.73 -22.25 -45.65
CA SER A 190 28.78 -23.31 -44.63
C SER A 190 27.44 -23.45 -43.92
N LEU A 191 26.75 -22.35 -43.62
CA LEU A 191 25.41 -22.37 -43.02
C LEU A 191 24.33 -22.93 -43.95
N SER A 192 24.45 -22.79 -45.28
CA SER A 192 23.54 -23.48 -46.21
C SER A 192 23.85 -24.95 -46.35
N ASN A 193 25.11 -25.36 -46.26
CA ASN A 193 25.49 -26.77 -46.37
C ASN A 193 25.12 -27.57 -45.11
N ALA A 194 24.99 -26.90 -43.96
CA ALA A 194 24.62 -27.48 -42.68
C ALA A 194 23.10 -27.76 -42.48
N GLN A 195 22.27 -27.64 -43.53
CA GLN A 195 20.80 -27.74 -43.46
C GLN A 195 20.24 -29.09 -42.95
N ASN A 196 21.07 -30.12 -42.77
CA ASN A 196 20.65 -31.46 -42.32
C ASN A 196 20.79 -31.69 -40.80
N SER A 197 21.15 -30.68 -40.01
CA SER A 197 21.27 -30.80 -38.55
C SER A 197 20.21 -29.97 -37.83
N ASP A 198 19.37 -30.63 -37.00
CA ASP A 198 18.36 -30.00 -36.11
C ASP A 198 18.97 -29.11 -34.99
N ARG A 199 20.28 -28.88 -35.02
CA ARG A 199 21.03 -28.21 -33.95
C ARG A 199 21.38 -26.78 -34.35
N HIS A 200 20.84 -25.80 -33.62
CA HIS A 200 21.27 -24.40 -33.75
C HIS A 200 22.67 -24.20 -33.17
N ILE A 201 23.53 -23.52 -33.94
CA ILE A 201 24.86 -23.11 -33.53
C ILE A 201 24.72 -21.84 -32.69
N LEU A 202 24.81 -21.98 -31.37
CA LEU A 202 24.62 -20.88 -30.41
C LEU A 202 25.91 -20.08 -30.16
N SER A 203 25.99 -18.80 -30.51
CA SER A 203 27.18 -17.94 -30.35
C SER A 203 26.89 -16.62 -29.62
N THR A 204 27.93 -15.92 -29.17
CA THR A 204 27.83 -14.60 -28.54
C THR A 204 27.61 -13.50 -29.57
N MET A 205 26.82 -12.50 -29.20
CA MET A 205 26.49 -11.35 -30.05
C MET A 205 27.58 -10.26 -30.08
N GLU A 206 28.49 -10.21 -29.10
CA GLU A 206 29.33 -9.04 -28.75
C GLU A 206 30.22 -8.50 -29.89
N ASP A 207 30.59 -9.34 -30.85
CA ASP A 207 31.44 -8.97 -31.98
C ASP A 207 30.65 -8.75 -33.28
N THR A 208 29.39 -9.21 -33.35
CA THR A 208 28.58 -9.20 -34.58
C THR A 208 27.55 -8.08 -34.57
N PHE A 209 26.89 -7.87 -33.43
CA PHE A 209 25.86 -6.86 -33.27
C PHE A 209 26.06 -6.11 -31.95
N LYS A 210 25.96 -4.78 -32.01
CA LYS A 210 26.06 -3.89 -30.86
C LYS A 210 24.71 -3.27 -30.57
N LEU A 211 24.22 -3.47 -29.35
CA LEU A 211 22.99 -2.86 -28.87
C LEU A 211 23.29 -1.44 -28.37
N ASN A 212 22.89 -0.42 -29.13
CA ASN A 212 23.19 0.98 -28.81
C ASN A 212 22.17 1.57 -27.82
N SER A 213 20.89 1.38 -28.09
CA SER A 213 19.82 1.88 -27.22
C SER A 213 18.58 0.98 -27.28
N LEU A 214 17.76 1.10 -26.24
CA LEU A 214 16.50 0.37 -26.12
C LEU A 214 15.45 1.29 -25.49
N LYS A 215 14.27 1.36 -26.11
CA LYS A 215 13.12 2.10 -25.61
C LYS A 215 11.93 1.17 -25.44
N ILE A 216 11.27 1.23 -24.28
CA ILE A 216 10.05 0.47 -23.99
C ILE A 216 8.86 1.42 -24.04
N GLU A 217 7.84 1.06 -24.81
CA GLU A 217 6.57 1.76 -24.88
C GLU A 217 5.47 0.81 -24.44
N THR A 218 4.77 1.18 -23.36
CA THR A 218 3.73 0.37 -22.74
C THR A 218 2.69 1.28 -22.09
N PRO A 219 1.38 0.97 -22.21
CA PRO A 219 0.33 1.69 -21.52
C PRO A 219 0.33 1.45 -20.00
N GLY A 220 1.14 0.50 -19.52
CA GLY A 220 1.28 0.14 -18.10
C GLY A 220 0.05 -0.55 -17.49
N LYS A 221 -0.99 -0.77 -18.28
CA LYS A 221 -2.29 -1.28 -17.82
C LYS A 221 -2.78 -2.41 -18.70
N ILE A 222 -3.30 -3.45 -18.08
CA ILE A 222 -3.91 -4.58 -18.79
C ILE A 222 -5.28 -4.16 -19.30
N ASN A 223 -5.46 -4.19 -20.62
CA ASN A 223 -6.75 -3.97 -21.27
C ASN A 223 -7.30 -5.31 -21.76
N LEU A 224 -8.55 -5.66 -21.42
CA LEU A 224 -9.26 -6.80 -22.02
C LEU A 224 -8.45 -8.13 -22.02
N ASN A 225 -7.61 -8.34 -21.00
CA ASN A 225 -6.72 -9.50 -20.74
C ASN A 225 -5.27 -9.42 -21.24
N SER A 226 -4.81 -8.34 -21.88
CA SER A 226 -3.37 -8.15 -22.14
C SER A 226 -2.92 -6.68 -22.18
N CYS A 227 -1.65 -6.45 -21.86
CA CYS A 227 -0.96 -5.19 -22.03
C CYS A 227 -0.03 -5.31 -23.25
N PRO A 228 -0.29 -4.60 -24.36
CA PRO A 228 0.62 -4.58 -25.49
C PRO A 228 1.89 -3.82 -25.09
N VAL A 229 3.05 -4.45 -25.31
CA VAL A 229 4.37 -3.87 -25.05
C VAL A 229 5.12 -3.79 -26.36
N THR A 230 5.58 -2.59 -26.70
CA THR A 230 6.40 -2.33 -27.88
C THR A 230 7.81 -2.00 -27.42
N VAL A 231 8.81 -2.69 -27.95
CA VAL A 231 10.21 -2.45 -27.64
C VAL A 231 10.93 -2.02 -28.91
N THR A 232 11.42 -0.79 -28.92
CA THR A 232 12.22 -0.25 -30.02
C THR A 232 13.69 -0.41 -29.69
N ILE A 233 14.44 -1.03 -30.60
CA ILE A 233 15.85 -1.37 -30.44
C ILE A 233 16.67 -0.65 -31.51
N GLU A 234 17.76 0.02 -31.10
CA GLU A 234 18.79 0.50 -32.00
C GLU A 234 19.97 -0.48 -32.00
N LEU A 235 20.12 -1.20 -33.11
CA LEU A 235 21.10 -2.26 -33.30
C LEU A 235 22.11 -1.88 -34.38
N ALA A 236 23.39 -1.84 -34.04
CA ALA A 236 24.46 -1.69 -35.02
C ALA A 236 25.01 -3.07 -35.45
N SER A 237 24.99 -3.38 -36.74
CA SER A 237 25.61 -4.59 -37.31
C SER A 237 27.01 -4.27 -37.83
N ASP A 238 27.98 -5.09 -37.44
CA ASP A 238 29.36 -5.03 -37.96
C ASP A 238 29.56 -5.99 -39.16
N LEU A 239 28.49 -6.67 -39.64
CA LEU A 239 28.53 -7.53 -40.83
C LEU A 239 28.71 -6.69 -42.11
N PRO A 240 29.47 -7.20 -43.11
CA PRO A 240 29.78 -6.45 -44.32
C PRO A 240 28.61 -6.37 -45.33
N LYS A 241 27.69 -7.35 -45.32
CA LYS A 241 26.52 -7.42 -46.22
C LYS A 241 25.20 -7.48 -45.42
N PRO A 242 24.07 -7.06 -46.01
CA PRO A 242 22.76 -7.25 -45.41
C PRO A 242 22.45 -8.72 -45.12
N THR A 243 21.93 -9.02 -43.93
CA THR A 243 21.62 -10.38 -43.51
C THR A 243 20.15 -10.55 -43.17
N PHE A 244 19.59 -11.67 -43.62
CA PHE A 244 18.22 -12.05 -43.28
C PHE A 244 18.20 -12.79 -41.95
N SER A 245 17.41 -12.29 -41.00
CA SER A 245 17.14 -12.92 -39.72
C SER A 245 15.72 -13.50 -39.71
N SER A 246 15.61 -14.80 -39.39
CA SER A 246 14.32 -15.51 -39.31
C SER A 246 13.49 -15.01 -38.12
N SER A 247 14.14 -14.75 -36.99
CA SER A 247 13.48 -14.28 -35.78
C SER A 247 14.45 -13.45 -34.93
N ILE A 248 13.96 -12.31 -34.45
CA ILE A 248 14.62 -11.53 -33.40
C ILE A 248 13.70 -11.54 -32.18
N GLN A 249 14.24 -11.98 -31.04
CA GLN A 249 13.50 -12.14 -29.80
C GLN A 249 14.19 -11.42 -28.65
N LEU A 250 13.40 -10.85 -27.76
CA LEU A 250 13.88 -10.24 -26.53
C LEU A 250 13.08 -10.80 -25.35
N ALA A 251 13.76 -11.56 -24.48
CA ALA A 251 13.15 -12.19 -23.32
C ALA A 251 12.66 -11.15 -22.30
N ILE A 252 11.40 -11.31 -21.90
CA ILE A 252 10.73 -10.54 -20.85
C ILE A 252 10.57 -11.48 -19.66
N LEU A 253 11.13 -11.13 -18.52
CA LEU A 253 11.06 -11.94 -17.30
C LEU A 253 10.32 -11.18 -16.19
N LEU A 254 9.57 -11.89 -15.37
CA LEU A 254 8.96 -11.34 -14.16
C LEU A 254 10.06 -11.07 -13.12
N CYS A 255 9.98 -9.93 -12.44
CA CYS A 255 10.83 -9.60 -11.32
C CYS A 255 10.25 -10.19 -10.03
N ASP A 256 10.76 -11.34 -9.60
CA ASP A 256 10.44 -11.88 -8.27
C ASP A 256 11.17 -11.08 -7.19
N SER A 257 10.46 -10.74 -6.11
CA SER A 257 10.96 -9.96 -4.96
C SER A 257 12.19 -10.57 -4.27
N ASP A 258 12.43 -11.87 -4.46
CA ASP A 258 13.57 -12.57 -3.87
C ASP A 258 14.88 -12.34 -4.65
N HIS A 259 14.79 -12.01 -5.95
CA HIS A 259 15.96 -11.72 -6.78
C HIS A 259 16.56 -10.33 -6.51
N GLU A 260 15.78 -9.35 -6.06
CA GLU A 260 16.32 -8.03 -5.68
C GLU A 260 17.05 -8.05 -4.34
N LYS A 261 16.58 -8.86 -3.38
CA LYS A 261 17.28 -9.01 -2.09
C LYS A 261 18.67 -9.60 -2.28
N HIS A 262 18.85 -10.51 -3.23
CA HIS A 262 20.15 -11.11 -3.50
C HIS A 262 21.12 -10.18 -4.25
N LEU A 263 20.63 -9.13 -4.93
CA LEU A 263 21.44 -8.12 -5.61
C LEU A 263 21.77 -6.92 -4.70
N GLN A 264 20.88 -6.55 -3.77
CA GLN A 264 21.12 -5.48 -2.79
C GLN A 264 21.87 -5.95 -1.53
N SER A 265 21.78 -7.23 -1.15
CA SER A 265 22.45 -7.74 0.07
C SER A 265 23.97 -7.87 -0.07
N PHE A 266 24.51 -7.87 -1.29
CA PHE A 266 25.97 -7.90 -1.50
C PHE A 266 26.64 -6.53 -1.38
N THR A 267 25.88 -5.43 -1.23
CA THR A 267 26.44 -4.07 -1.12
C THR A 267 26.54 -3.55 0.31
N LEU A 268 26.04 -4.29 1.32
CA LEU A 268 25.99 -3.86 2.72
C LEU A 268 26.34 -5.01 3.68
N GLN A 269 27.52 -5.61 3.56
CA GLN A 269 28.17 -6.29 4.67
C GLN A 269 29.69 -6.29 4.46
N ASN A 270 30.30 -5.16 4.77
CA ASN A 270 31.70 -5.06 5.21
C ASN A 270 31.86 -3.71 5.95
N GLY A 271 31.11 -3.58 7.04
CA GLY A 271 31.33 -2.56 8.05
C GLY A 271 32.11 -3.16 9.22
N ILE A 272 33.41 -2.84 9.26
CA ILE A 272 34.22 -2.53 10.46
C ILE A 272 33.93 -3.39 11.72
N PRO A 273 34.81 -4.34 12.11
CA PRO A 273 34.87 -4.75 13.51
C PRO A 273 35.46 -3.61 14.35
N ASN A 274 34.67 -3.14 15.31
CA ASN A 274 35.08 -2.13 16.29
C ASN A 274 36.33 -2.59 17.05
N SER A 275 37.34 -1.72 17.03
CA SER A 275 38.55 -1.78 17.84
C SER A 275 38.22 -1.47 19.31
N THR A 276 38.49 -2.42 20.20
CA THR A 276 38.81 -2.14 21.61
C THR A 276 40.19 -2.72 21.95
N ASN A 277 41.09 -1.79 22.26
CA ASN A 277 42.35 -1.86 23.01
C ASN A 277 43.63 -2.54 22.44
N PRO A 278 44.81 -1.91 22.69
CA PRO A 278 46.11 -2.36 22.21
C PRO A 278 46.79 -3.29 23.21
N GLY A 279 47.53 -4.28 22.71
CA GLY A 279 48.31 -5.19 23.54
C GLY A 279 49.26 -6.08 22.75
N ASN A 280 50.46 -5.56 22.48
CA ASN A 280 51.75 -6.24 22.56
C ASN A 280 51.88 -7.72 22.10
N LYS A 281 52.61 -7.97 20.99
CA LYS A 281 53.84 -8.80 20.89
C LYS A 281 54.08 -9.37 19.48
N ASN A 282 55.27 -9.08 18.97
CA ASN A 282 56.21 -9.93 18.22
C ASN A 282 55.74 -10.76 16.99
N ARG A 283 56.34 -10.44 15.84
CA ARG A 283 56.77 -11.41 14.78
C ARG A 283 57.98 -12.25 15.28
N PRO A 284 58.49 -13.28 14.55
CA PRO A 284 58.04 -13.96 13.32
C PRO A 284 58.16 -15.52 13.37
N GLY A 285 57.67 -16.21 12.33
CA GLY A 285 58.31 -17.43 11.80
C GLY A 285 57.43 -18.68 11.70
N GLY A 286 57.66 -19.48 10.63
CA GLY A 286 57.33 -20.91 10.62
C GLY A 286 56.54 -21.38 9.41
N ALA A 287 57.23 -22.02 8.47
CA ALA A 287 56.65 -22.91 7.47
C ALA A 287 55.98 -24.13 8.14
N GLY A 288 54.93 -24.66 7.51
CA GLY A 288 54.26 -25.88 7.96
C GLY A 288 53.22 -26.35 6.96
N SER A 289 53.63 -27.23 6.06
CA SER A 289 52.78 -28.09 5.25
C SER A 289 51.97 -29.05 6.13
N ALA A 290 50.66 -29.16 5.90
CA ALA A 290 49.89 -30.35 6.26
C ALA A 290 48.72 -30.52 5.29
N GLN A 291 48.77 -31.61 4.54
CA GLN A 291 47.60 -32.21 3.88
C GLN A 291 46.64 -32.72 4.95
N ASN A 292 45.34 -32.48 4.79
CA ASN A 292 44.41 -33.61 4.74
C ASN A 292 43.05 -33.23 4.14
N SER A 293 42.64 -34.15 3.27
CA SER A 293 41.31 -34.46 2.76
C SER A 293 40.17 -34.33 3.77
N GLN A 294 39.07 -33.70 3.35
CA GLN A 294 37.75 -34.35 3.32
C GLN A 294 36.71 -33.50 2.57
N MET A 295 35.98 -34.21 1.71
CA MET A 295 34.73 -33.90 1.01
C MET A 295 33.93 -32.68 1.49
N ASN A 296 33.51 -31.82 0.56
CA ASN A 296 32.29 -31.04 0.70
C ASN A 296 31.67 -30.67 -0.66
N ASN A 297 30.44 -31.17 -0.86
CA ASN A 297 29.34 -30.76 -1.76
C ASN A 297 29.61 -29.87 -2.98
N PRO A 298 29.31 -30.33 -4.21
CA PRO A 298 29.12 -29.44 -5.35
C PRO A 298 27.72 -28.82 -5.23
N GLY A 299 27.60 -27.51 -5.10
CA GLY A 299 26.26 -26.90 -5.13
C GLY A 299 26.09 -25.43 -4.77
N LYS A 300 27.12 -24.73 -4.28
CA LYS A 300 26.96 -23.32 -3.90
C LYS A 300 28.08 -22.36 -4.33
N GLU A 301 29.21 -22.85 -4.83
CA GLU A 301 30.30 -21.96 -5.29
C GLU A 301 30.21 -21.58 -6.78
N ASP A 302 29.60 -22.43 -7.62
CA ASP A 302 29.48 -22.16 -9.07
C ASP A 302 28.48 -21.06 -9.43
N LEU A 303 27.50 -20.76 -8.56
CA LEU A 303 26.52 -19.69 -8.79
C LEU A 303 27.07 -18.28 -8.52
N ASN A 304 28.09 -18.16 -7.68
CA ASN A 304 28.71 -16.88 -7.35
C ASN A 304 29.67 -16.40 -8.46
N ALA A 305 30.26 -17.31 -9.23
CA ALA A 305 31.09 -16.98 -10.37
C ALA A 305 30.27 -16.44 -11.56
N ALA A 306 29.10 -17.04 -11.82
CA ALA A 306 28.25 -16.68 -12.96
C ALA A 306 27.60 -15.28 -12.86
N LEU A 307 27.49 -14.70 -11.65
CA LEU A 307 26.95 -13.36 -11.44
C LEU A 307 28.00 -12.24 -11.49
N MET A 308 29.30 -12.57 -11.36
CA MET A 308 30.39 -11.59 -11.47
C MET A 308 30.88 -11.34 -12.91
N GLU A 309 30.45 -12.16 -13.87
CA GLU A 309 30.96 -12.12 -15.26
C GLU A 309 29.97 -11.47 -16.23
N SER A 310 29.42 -10.32 -15.84
CA SER A 310 28.83 -9.42 -16.83
C SER A 310 29.98 -8.68 -17.52
N SER A 311 30.07 -8.82 -18.84
CA SER A 311 31.06 -8.16 -19.68
C SER A 311 31.27 -6.71 -19.22
N TYR A 312 32.49 -6.40 -18.77
CA TYR A 312 32.88 -5.11 -18.20
C TYR A 312 32.55 -3.91 -19.10
N SER A 313 32.25 -4.16 -20.38
CA SER A 313 31.69 -3.23 -21.36
C SER A 313 30.35 -2.59 -20.92
N ILE A 314 29.65 -3.16 -19.93
CA ILE A 314 28.32 -2.71 -19.47
C ILE A 314 28.37 -2.11 -18.05
N LEU A 315 29.48 -2.26 -17.31
CA LEU A 315 29.67 -1.65 -15.99
C LEU A 315 29.95 -0.15 -16.14
N ARG A 316 28.89 0.66 -16.06
CA ARG A 316 29.01 2.12 -15.96
C ARG A 316 29.49 2.48 -14.55
N LEU A 317 30.35 3.49 -14.42
CA LEU A 317 30.74 4.04 -13.11
C LEU A 317 29.48 4.55 -12.40
N GLU A 318 29.18 4.01 -11.23
CA GLU A 318 28.05 4.43 -10.39
C GLU A 318 28.43 5.67 -9.59
N ILE A 319 28.48 6.79 -10.30
CA ILE A 319 28.82 8.10 -9.74
C ILE A 319 27.57 8.66 -9.04
N GLY A 320 27.62 8.78 -7.72
CA GLY A 320 26.63 9.49 -6.94
C GLY A 320 27.25 10.65 -6.17
N GLN A 321 26.43 11.62 -5.81
CA GLN A 321 26.83 12.77 -5.02
C GLN A 321 26.65 12.44 -3.53
N GLN A 322 27.71 12.57 -2.74
CA GLN A 322 27.64 12.53 -1.29
C GLN A 322 27.88 13.94 -0.74
N LEU A 323 26.96 14.41 0.09
CA LEU A 323 27.09 15.68 0.78
C LEU A 323 27.63 15.42 2.19
N ASP A 324 28.79 15.98 2.50
CA ASP A 324 29.34 15.94 3.85
C ASP A 324 28.67 17.06 4.65
N MET A 325 27.82 16.67 5.60
CA MET A 325 27.09 17.60 6.47
C MET A 325 27.89 17.83 7.76
N LYS A 326 27.97 19.08 8.22
CA LYS A 326 28.45 19.42 9.56
C LYS A 326 27.42 18.98 10.62
N GLN A 327 27.85 18.92 11.88
CA GLN A 327 26.97 18.55 13.00
C GLN A 327 25.76 19.48 13.18
N ASP A 328 25.86 20.72 12.68
CA ASP A 328 24.79 21.72 12.65
C ASP A 328 23.82 21.56 11.45
N LYS A 329 23.93 20.46 10.69
CA LYS A 329 23.17 20.20 9.45
C LYS A 329 23.41 21.23 8.33
N THR A 330 24.50 22.00 8.37
CA THR A 330 24.94 22.80 7.23
C THR A 330 25.86 21.98 6.31
N ILE A 331 25.78 22.22 5.00
CA ILE A 331 26.58 21.48 4.01
C ILE A 331 28.05 21.95 4.11
N ASN A 332 28.96 21.05 4.46
CA ASN A 332 30.40 21.31 4.51
C ASN A 332 31.03 21.28 3.12
N GLY A 333 30.54 20.37 2.26
CA GLY A 333 31.01 20.18 0.90
C GLY A 333 30.30 19.02 0.21
N GLY A 334 30.39 18.96 -1.12
CA GLY A 334 29.88 17.85 -1.92
C GLY A 334 31.02 17.11 -2.60
N ARG A 335 30.99 15.78 -2.57
CA ARG A 335 31.94 14.91 -3.27
C ARG A 335 31.23 13.96 -4.22
N LEU A 336 31.87 13.64 -5.33
CA LEU A 336 31.43 12.60 -6.25
C LEU A 336 32.04 11.26 -5.81
N MET A 337 31.18 10.30 -5.48
CA MET A 337 31.54 8.96 -5.03
C MET A 337 31.18 7.94 -6.11
N CYS A 338 32.14 7.11 -6.51
CA CYS A 338 31.88 5.97 -7.39
C CYS A 338 31.66 4.71 -6.54
N HIS A 339 30.38 4.32 -6.38
CA HIS A 339 29.96 3.24 -5.48
C HIS A 339 30.52 1.87 -5.89
N ASN A 340 30.66 1.64 -7.19
CA ASN A 340 31.24 0.43 -7.76
C ASN A 340 32.73 0.54 -8.13
N SER A 341 33.48 1.52 -7.57
CA SER A 341 34.91 1.71 -7.87
C SER A 341 35.75 0.44 -7.64
N HIS A 342 35.43 -0.34 -6.61
CA HIS A 342 36.09 -1.60 -6.28
C HIS A 342 35.91 -2.71 -7.34
N GLN A 343 34.86 -2.62 -8.15
CA GLN A 343 34.60 -3.54 -9.27
C GLN A 343 35.04 -2.94 -10.62
N ALA A 344 34.73 -1.66 -10.86
CA ALA A 344 34.94 -1.00 -12.14
C ALA A 344 36.38 -0.52 -12.38
N LEU A 345 37.16 -0.24 -11.33
CA LEU A 345 38.52 0.31 -11.41
C LEU A 345 39.61 -0.67 -10.91
N ARG A 346 39.28 -1.96 -10.79
CA ARG A 346 40.25 -2.98 -10.36
C ARG A 346 41.33 -3.15 -11.43
N ARG A 347 42.60 -3.20 -11.01
CA ARG A 347 43.72 -3.51 -11.91
C ARG A 347 43.51 -4.90 -12.51
N LYS A 348 43.49 -4.99 -13.85
CA LYS A 348 43.59 -6.26 -14.60
C LYS A 348 45.01 -6.80 -14.45
N ASP A 349 45.31 -7.43 -13.32
CA ASP A 349 46.53 -8.22 -13.19
C ASP A 349 46.34 -9.54 -13.95
N SER A 350 47.39 -10.07 -14.57
CA SER A 350 47.37 -11.32 -15.36
C SER A 350 47.00 -12.59 -14.57
N GLN A 351 46.57 -12.45 -13.31
CA GLN A 351 46.15 -13.53 -12.42
C GLN A 351 44.64 -13.79 -12.43
N MET A 352 43.81 -12.91 -13.02
CA MET A 352 42.38 -13.18 -13.13
C MET A 352 42.11 -14.16 -14.26
N LYS A 353 41.77 -15.41 -13.92
CA LYS A 353 41.12 -16.34 -14.83
C LYS A 353 39.66 -15.89 -14.98
N VAL A 354 39.30 -15.37 -16.15
CA VAL A 354 37.90 -15.25 -16.55
C VAL A 354 37.43 -16.67 -16.86
N GLY A 355 36.34 -17.11 -16.22
CA GLY A 355 35.71 -18.39 -16.50
C GLY A 355 35.25 -18.45 -17.96
N ASP A 356 35.24 -19.64 -18.55
CA ASP A 356 34.66 -19.81 -19.87
C ASP A 356 33.16 -19.51 -19.79
N LEU A 357 32.76 -18.34 -20.29
CA LEU A 357 31.36 -17.94 -20.48
C LEU A 357 30.68 -18.95 -21.42
N GLN A 358 30.07 -19.99 -20.85
CA GLN A 358 29.11 -20.78 -21.60
C GLN A 358 27.92 -19.88 -21.94
N VAL A 359 27.62 -19.77 -23.24
CA VAL A 359 26.46 -19.02 -23.72
C VAL A 359 25.20 -19.73 -23.25
N LEU A 360 24.65 -19.30 -22.12
CA LEU A 360 23.42 -19.85 -21.55
C LEU A 360 22.24 -19.00 -22.03
N LYS A 361 21.38 -19.62 -22.85
CA LYS A 361 20.11 -19.05 -23.30
C LYS A 361 19.13 -18.96 -22.12
N THR A 362 18.53 -17.79 -21.90
CA THR A 362 17.48 -17.62 -20.86
C THR A 362 16.15 -18.22 -21.30
N ASP A 363 15.17 -18.18 -20.42
CA ASP A 363 13.79 -18.49 -20.81
C ASP A 363 13.25 -17.40 -21.76
N PHE A 364 12.73 -17.84 -22.91
CA PHE A 364 12.07 -17.00 -23.93
C PHE A 364 10.56 -17.31 -24.03
N SER A 365 9.97 -17.98 -23.01
CA SER A 365 8.54 -18.27 -22.91
C SER A 365 7.67 -17.02 -23.12
N MET A 366 8.10 -15.89 -22.56
CA MET A 366 7.54 -14.57 -22.80
C MET A 366 8.62 -13.68 -23.43
N ALA A 367 8.45 -13.33 -24.70
CA ALA A 367 9.41 -12.52 -25.43
C ALA A 367 8.72 -11.55 -26.39
N ALA A 368 9.30 -10.35 -26.52
CA ALA A 368 8.97 -9.46 -27.63
C ALA A 368 9.66 -9.99 -28.88
N LYS A 369 8.89 -10.20 -29.95
CA LYS A 369 9.39 -10.87 -31.16
C LYS A 369 9.01 -10.14 -32.44
N ILE A 370 9.86 -10.28 -33.44
CA ILE A 370 9.61 -9.94 -34.84
C ILE A 370 10.18 -11.06 -35.70
N LYS A 371 9.54 -11.35 -36.83
CA LYS A 371 9.98 -12.36 -37.78
C LYS A 371 10.41 -11.69 -39.08
N ASP A 372 11.29 -12.38 -39.80
CA ASP A 372 11.67 -12.07 -41.18
C ASP A 372 12.18 -10.62 -41.35
N VAL A 373 13.30 -10.31 -40.69
CA VAL A 373 13.92 -8.98 -40.69
C VAL A 373 15.23 -8.99 -41.46
N ILE A 374 15.41 -8.01 -42.35
CA ILE A 374 16.70 -7.75 -43.00
C ILE A 374 17.48 -6.76 -42.13
N ILE A 375 18.65 -7.17 -41.66
CA ILE A 375 19.57 -6.33 -40.90
C ILE A 375 20.64 -5.80 -41.85
N ASN A 376 20.70 -4.47 -42.00
CA ASN A 376 21.69 -3.81 -42.85
C ASN A 376 23.02 -3.60 -42.10
N PRO A 377 24.16 -3.51 -42.80
CA PRO A 377 25.41 -3.06 -42.20
C PRO A 377 25.26 -1.68 -41.54
N GLY A 378 25.81 -1.49 -40.35
CA GLY A 378 25.67 -0.24 -39.58
C GLY A 378 24.41 -0.21 -38.72
N ALA A 379 23.84 0.99 -38.51
CA ALA A 379 22.74 1.19 -37.56
C ALA A 379 21.38 0.77 -38.13
N ASN A 380 20.59 0.04 -37.34
CA ASN A 380 19.25 -0.44 -37.65
C ASN A 380 18.31 -0.11 -36.50
N VAL A 381 17.06 0.24 -36.82
CA VAL A 381 15.99 0.44 -35.84
C VAL A 381 14.96 -0.66 -36.02
N ILE A 382 14.74 -1.45 -34.99
CA ILE A 382 13.87 -2.63 -35.04
C ILE A 382 12.82 -2.53 -33.93
N VAL A 383 11.56 -2.78 -34.27
CA VAL A 383 10.42 -2.67 -33.34
C VAL A 383 9.87 -4.06 -33.03
N LEU A 384 10.05 -4.52 -31.80
CA LEU A 384 9.54 -5.80 -31.29
C LEU A 384 8.20 -5.59 -30.59
N LYS A 385 7.30 -6.58 -30.68
CA LYS A 385 5.98 -6.56 -30.02
C LYS A 385 5.79 -7.77 -29.10
N ALA A 386 5.17 -7.55 -27.94
CA ALA A 386 4.75 -8.57 -26.98
C ALA A 386 3.39 -8.21 -26.38
N ASN A 387 2.68 -9.23 -25.85
CA ASN A 387 1.47 -9.05 -25.06
C ASN A 387 1.68 -9.68 -23.69
N VAL A 388 1.61 -8.87 -22.63
CA VAL A 388 1.76 -9.31 -21.25
C VAL A 388 0.39 -9.52 -20.62
N THR A 389 0.13 -10.69 -20.04
CA THR A 389 -1.21 -11.08 -19.55
C THR A 389 -1.38 -10.98 -18.05
N SER A 390 -0.30 -11.14 -17.28
CA SER A 390 -0.33 -11.05 -15.82
C SER A 390 0.10 -9.66 -15.32
N PRO A 391 -0.45 -9.21 -14.18
CA PRO A 391 0.06 -8.02 -13.50
C PRO A 391 1.38 -8.36 -12.81
N GLY A 392 2.32 -7.42 -12.82
CA GLY A 392 3.63 -7.62 -12.24
C GLY A 392 4.66 -6.60 -12.74
N GLN A 393 5.82 -6.62 -12.10
CA GLN A 393 6.98 -5.87 -12.57
C GLN A 393 7.81 -6.78 -13.48
N TYR A 394 8.07 -6.31 -14.70
CA TYR A 394 8.80 -7.08 -15.70
C TYR A 394 10.13 -6.41 -16.02
N ARG A 395 11.12 -7.22 -16.41
CA ARG A 395 12.42 -6.76 -16.92
C ARG A 395 12.76 -7.40 -18.25
N LEU A 396 13.51 -6.68 -19.07
CA LEU A 396 14.13 -7.23 -20.27
C LEU A 396 15.45 -7.92 -19.88
N SER A 397 15.65 -9.15 -20.36
CA SER A 397 16.76 -10.00 -19.91
C SER A 397 17.79 -10.30 -20.98
N GLN A 398 17.42 -10.83 -22.13
CA GLN A 398 18.39 -11.30 -23.12
C GLN A 398 17.79 -11.19 -24.52
N MET A 399 18.61 -10.80 -25.50
CA MET A 399 18.26 -10.74 -26.90
C MET A 399 18.79 -11.98 -27.63
N SER A 400 18.00 -12.53 -28.54
CA SER A 400 18.42 -13.57 -29.48
C SER A 400 18.12 -13.12 -30.91
N ILE A 401 19.10 -13.29 -31.80
CA ILE A 401 19.00 -13.03 -33.24
C ILE A 401 19.32 -14.34 -33.96
N GLU A 402 18.36 -14.83 -34.73
CA GLU A 402 18.48 -16.08 -35.48
C GLU A 402 18.77 -15.78 -36.95
N ILE A 403 19.88 -16.32 -37.48
CA ILE A 403 20.29 -16.22 -38.88
C ILE A 403 20.45 -17.65 -39.41
N LYS A 404 19.43 -18.17 -40.12
CA LYS A 404 19.35 -19.61 -40.47
C LYS A 404 19.53 -20.48 -39.19
N HIS A 405 20.44 -21.45 -39.20
CA HIS A 405 20.75 -22.29 -38.03
C HIS A 405 21.77 -21.65 -37.06
N PHE A 406 22.15 -20.39 -37.24
CA PHE A 406 23.07 -19.66 -36.37
C PHE A 406 22.30 -18.74 -35.42
N GLU A 407 22.32 -19.05 -34.13
CA GLU A 407 21.64 -18.26 -33.11
C GLU A 407 22.65 -17.42 -32.32
N LEU A 408 22.51 -16.09 -32.38
CA LEU A 408 23.36 -15.13 -31.69
C LEU A 408 22.64 -14.56 -30.48
N VAL A 409 23.24 -14.74 -29.31
CA VAL A 409 22.63 -14.36 -28.04
C VAL A 409 23.43 -13.26 -27.35
N SER A 410 22.74 -12.24 -26.87
CA SER A 410 23.35 -11.13 -26.14
C SER A 410 23.77 -11.55 -24.73
N PRO A 411 24.72 -10.82 -24.11
CA PRO A 411 24.88 -10.86 -22.66
C PRO A 411 23.56 -10.53 -21.97
N ARG A 412 23.37 -11.04 -20.74
CA ARG A 412 22.19 -10.72 -19.94
C ARG A 412 22.18 -9.24 -19.61
N MET A 413 21.13 -8.56 -20.04
CA MET A 413 20.82 -7.19 -19.72
C MET A 413 20.45 -7.14 -18.24
N GLY A 414 21.21 -6.37 -17.44
CA GLY A 414 20.93 -6.19 -16.02
C GLY A 414 19.57 -5.50 -15.76
N CYS A 415 19.32 -5.12 -14.51
CA CYS A 415 18.04 -4.57 -14.03
C CYS A 415 17.64 -3.17 -14.57
N ARG A 416 18.25 -2.69 -15.65
CA ARG A 416 18.07 -1.32 -16.17
C ARG A 416 16.72 -1.09 -16.83
N TYR A 417 16.19 -2.10 -17.51
CA TYR A 417 15.01 -1.96 -18.37
C TYR A 417 13.82 -2.69 -17.75
N LYS A 418 13.09 -1.98 -16.89
CA LYS A 418 11.91 -2.49 -16.18
C LYS A 418 10.66 -1.73 -16.59
N PHE A 419 9.52 -2.41 -16.55
CA PHE A 419 8.20 -1.79 -16.70
C PHE A 419 7.19 -2.47 -15.79
N LEU A 420 6.19 -1.71 -15.36
CA LEU A 420 5.14 -2.18 -14.47
C LEU A 420 3.86 -2.39 -15.29
N VAL A 421 3.18 -3.50 -15.02
CA VAL A 421 1.87 -3.81 -15.58
C VAL A 421 0.89 -3.97 -14.44
N GLU A 422 -0.08 -3.07 -14.34
CA GLU A 422 -1.08 -3.06 -13.28
C GLU A 422 -2.47 -3.47 -13.80
N LYS A 423 -3.26 -4.09 -12.91
CA LYS A 423 -4.69 -4.34 -13.10
C LYS A 423 -5.48 -3.48 -12.13
N THR A 424 -6.07 -2.38 -12.61
CA THR A 424 -6.92 -1.52 -11.80
C THR A 424 -8.34 -2.09 -11.71
N PRO A 425 -8.88 -2.38 -10.51
CA PRO A 425 -10.27 -2.82 -10.36
C PRO A 425 -11.25 -1.67 -10.61
N GLY A 426 -12.46 -2.01 -11.06
CA GLY A 426 -13.55 -1.06 -11.13
C GLY A 426 -14.00 -0.59 -9.74
N LYS A 427 -14.54 0.61 -9.63
CA LYS A 427 -15.02 1.22 -8.39
C LYS A 427 -16.45 1.73 -8.57
N ILE A 428 -17.26 1.65 -7.53
CA ILE A 428 -18.60 2.24 -7.51
C ILE A 428 -18.71 3.20 -6.33
N GLY A 429 -19.34 4.35 -6.54
CA GLY A 429 -19.56 5.38 -5.53
C GLY A 429 -20.94 6.02 -5.67
N ILE A 430 -21.37 6.69 -4.61
CA ILE A 430 -22.63 7.44 -4.58
C ILE A 430 -22.31 8.93 -4.70
N SER A 431 -23.04 9.63 -5.55
CA SER A 431 -23.11 11.09 -5.55
C SER A 431 -24.57 11.54 -5.46
N SER A 432 -24.84 12.49 -4.59
CA SER A 432 -26.09 13.24 -4.55
C SER A 432 -25.89 14.59 -5.25
N ASP A 433 -26.94 15.17 -5.81
CA ASP A 433 -26.94 16.57 -6.20
C ASP A 433 -26.84 17.43 -4.92
N GLY A 434 -25.67 18.02 -4.69
CA GLY A 434 -25.34 18.82 -3.50
C GLY A 434 -24.21 18.20 -2.63
N ASP A 435 -23.33 19.06 -2.13
CA ASP A 435 -22.15 18.73 -1.29
C ASP A 435 -22.49 18.09 0.08
N HIS A 436 -23.76 17.81 0.37
CA HIS A 436 -24.20 17.24 1.64
C HIS A 436 -24.91 15.90 1.40
N LEU A 437 -24.25 14.81 1.82
CA LEU A 437 -24.73 13.43 1.76
C LEU A 437 -25.94 13.13 2.69
N ASN A 438 -26.57 14.16 3.23
CA ASN A 438 -27.57 14.05 4.28
C ASN A 438 -28.97 14.00 3.66
N MET A 439 -29.42 12.78 3.40
CA MET A 439 -30.76 12.50 2.91
C MET A 439 -31.80 12.65 4.04
N ILE A 440 -33.09 12.68 3.74
CA ILE A 440 -34.18 12.84 4.71
C ILE A 440 -34.99 11.55 4.75
N ALA A 441 -35.15 10.97 5.94
CA ALA A 441 -35.95 9.76 6.09
C ALA A 441 -37.45 10.02 5.89
N GLY A 442 -38.15 9.04 5.34
CA GLY A 442 -39.60 9.10 5.08
C GLY A 442 -39.97 9.66 3.72
N ILE A 443 -39.05 10.26 2.96
CA ILE A 443 -39.32 10.84 1.64
C ILE A 443 -38.48 10.15 0.56
N GLU A 444 -39.03 10.07 -0.65
CA GLU A 444 -38.32 9.60 -1.83
C GLU A 444 -37.33 10.65 -2.34
N GLN A 445 -36.08 10.27 -2.53
CA GLN A 445 -35.03 11.16 -3.04
C GLN A 445 -34.17 10.46 -4.09
N PRO A 446 -33.79 11.16 -5.18
CA PRO A 446 -32.90 10.61 -6.19
C PRO A 446 -31.44 10.58 -5.70
N ILE A 447 -30.72 9.52 -6.07
CA ILE A 447 -29.27 9.39 -5.91
C ILE A 447 -28.65 8.92 -7.23
N SER A 448 -27.41 9.33 -7.50
CA SER A 448 -26.67 8.90 -8.68
C SER A 448 -25.53 7.96 -8.28
N LEU A 449 -25.51 6.76 -8.84
CA LEU A 449 -24.43 5.80 -8.69
C LEU A 449 -23.41 6.02 -9.81
N LYS A 450 -22.18 6.37 -9.45
CA LYS A 450 -21.05 6.53 -10.37
C LYS A 450 -20.24 5.24 -10.40
N LEU A 451 -20.20 4.58 -11.55
CA LEU A 451 -19.43 3.36 -11.78
C LEU A 451 -18.21 3.67 -12.64
N PHE A 452 -17.03 3.32 -12.15
CA PHE A 452 -15.76 3.36 -12.88
C PHE A 452 -15.34 1.93 -13.22
N THR A 453 -15.13 1.63 -14.50
CA THR A 453 -14.90 0.25 -14.97
C THR A 453 -13.48 -0.27 -14.72
N GLY A 454 -12.50 0.63 -14.55
CA GLY A 454 -11.09 0.24 -14.40
C GLY A 454 -10.61 -0.56 -15.60
N SER A 455 -9.96 -1.70 -15.38
CA SER A 455 -9.45 -2.57 -16.46
C SER A 455 -10.54 -3.42 -17.14
N ASN A 456 -11.76 -3.41 -16.61
CA ASN A 456 -12.88 -4.21 -17.11
C ASN A 456 -13.70 -3.40 -18.12
N SER A 457 -14.53 -4.06 -18.92
CA SER A 457 -15.52 -3.43 -19.80
C SER A 457 -16.92 -3.92 -19.44
N ILE A 458 -17.92 -3.08 -19.69
CA ILE A 458 -19.34 -3.42 -19.51
C ILE A 458 -19.92 -3.72 -20.88
N ASN A 459 -20.37 -4.96 -21.07
CA ASN A 459 -21.06 -5.39 -22.28
C ASN A 459 -22.50 -4.87 -22.31
N GLU A 460 -23.04 -4.73 -23.51
CA GLU A 460 -24.45 -4.40 -23.72
C GLU A 460 -25.34 -5.50 -23.12
N GLY A 461 -26.32 -5.13 -22.28
CA GLY A 461 -27.15 -6.10 -21.56
C GLY A 461 -26.72 -6.43 -20.14
N ALA A 462 -25.61 -5.88 -19.64
CA ALA A 462 -25.12 -6.17 -18.29
C ALA A 462 -26.04 -5.60 -17.19
N LEU A 463 -26.33 -6.42 -16.16
CA LEU A 463 -27.24 -6.07 -15.07
C LEU A 463 -26.46 -5.76 -13.78
N LEU A 464 -26.72 -4.60 -13.18
CA LEU A 464 -26.29 -4.24 -11.83
C LEU A 464 -27.39 -4.65 -10.84
N SER A 465 -27.11 -5.61 -9.97
CA SER A 465 -28.02 -5.97 -8.87
C SER A 465 -27.70 -5.13 -7.63
N ILE A 466 -28.72 -4.50 -7.07
CA ILE A 466 -28.62 -3.63 -5.89
C ILE A 466 -29.62 -4.12 -4.85
N ARG A 467 -29.13 -4.45 -3.67
CA ARG A 467 -29.93 -4.79 -2.50
C ARG A 467 -29.73 -3.73 -1.42
N SER A 468 -30.80 -3.32 -0.75
CA SER A 468 -30.74 -2.41 0.39
C SER A 468 -30.71 -3.14 1.72
N SER A 469 -30.24 -2.46 2.78
CA SER A 469 -30.45 -2.90 4.15
C SER A 469 -31.92 -2.76 4.57
N MET A 470 -32.30 -3.47 5.64
CA MET A 470 -33.66 -3.40 6.19
C MET A 470 -34.10 -1.95 6.43
N GLY A 471 -35.32 -1.61 5.99
CA GLY A 471 -35.89 -0.26 6.14
C GLY A 471 -35.53 0.73 5.04
N LEU A 472 -34.64 0.39 4.09
CA LEU A 472 -34.39 1.21 2.90
C LEU A 472 -35.08 0.59 1.68
N LEU A 473 -35.85 1.38 0.95
CA LEU A 473 -36.55 0.97 -0.25
C LEU A 473 -35.98 1.69 -1.47
N LEU A 474 -35.95 0.98 -2.60
CA LEU A 474 -35.32 1.38 -3.85
C LEU A 474 -36.33 1.32 -5.00
N LYS A 475 -36.21 2.22 -5.97
CA LYS A 475 -36.93 2.14 -7.25
C LYS A 475 -36.11 2.73 -8.39
N THR A 476 -36.20 2.14 -9.58
CA THR A 476 -35.41 2.54 -10.77
C THR A 476 -36.09 3.66 -11.55
N THR A 477 -37.42 3.58 -11.67
CA THR A 477 -38.25 4.55 -12.38
C THR A 477 -39.37 5.02 -11.46
N VAL A 478 -39.94 6.20 -11.77
CA VAL A 478 -41.00 6.82 -10.95
C VAL A 478 -42.22 5.90 -10.81
N ASP A 479 -42.52 5.10 -11.84
CA ASP A 479 -43.67 4.19 -11.89
C ASP A 479 -43.38 2.78 -11.34
N SER A 480 -42.13 2.47 -10.99
CA SER A 480 -41.76 1.16 -10.43
C SER A 480 -42.09 1.07 -8.93
N PRO A 481 -42.54 -0.09 -8.44
CA PRO A 481 -42.83 -0.27 -7.02
C PRO A 481 -41.54 -0.20 -6.18
N LEU A 482 -41.67 0.35 -4.98
CA LEU A 482 -40.59 0.36 -3.99
C LEU A 482 -40.25 -1.08 -3.56
N SER A 483 -38.98 -1.47 -3.71
CA SER A 483 -38.47 -2.80 -3.40
C SER A 483 -37.18 -2.74 -2.61
N SER A 484 -36.85 -3.78 -1.86
CA SER A 484 -35.53 -3.92 -1.20
C SER A 484 -34.43 -4.38 -2.17
N GLU A 485 -34.80 -4.87 -3.34
CA GLU A 485 -33.87 -5.33 -4.37
C GLU A 485 -34.33 -4.87 -5.75
N VAL A 486 -33.37 -4.35 -6.52
CA VAL A 486 -33.57 -3.76 -7.85
C VAL A 486 -32.44 -4.21 -8.77
N GLN A 487 -32.76 -4.43 -10.04
CA GLN A 487 -31.78 -4.67 -11.08
C GLN A 487 -31.82 -3.54 -12.11
N ILE A 488 -30.65 -3.01 -12.48
CA ILE A 488 -30.54 -1.91 -13.43
C ILE A 488 -29.69 -2.34 -14.62
N LEU A 489 -30.19 -2.06 -15.82
CA LEU A 489 -29.46 -2.28 -17.06
C LEU A 489 -28.37 -1.21 -17.20
N LEU A 490 -27.11 -1.63 -17.33
CA LEU A 490 -25.99 -0.73 -17.54
C LEU A 490 -25.75 -0.48 -19.04
N PRO A 491 -25.42 0.75 -19.44
CA PRO A 491 -25.02 1.04 -20.81
C PRO A 491 -23.64 0.44 -21.11
N ARG A 492 -23.39 0.13 -22.39
CA ARG A 492 -22.08 -0.34 -22.86
C ARG A 492 -21.01 0.70 -22.52
N THR A 493 -19.96 0.25 -21.83
CA THR A 493 -18.95 1.16 -21.24
C THR A 493 -17.56 0.53 -21.42
N GLU A 494 -16.61 1.28 -21.99
CA GLU A 494 -15.25 0.79 -22.28
C GLU A 494 -14.38 0.71 -21.01
N SER A 495 -13.21 0.09 -21.12
CA SER A 495 -12.21 0.10 -20.05
C SER A 495 -11.75 1.52 -19.73
N PHE A 496 -11.51 1.79 -18.45
CA PHE A 496 -11.08 3.07 -17.89
C PHE A 496 -12.06 4.23 -18.10
N SER A 497 -13.34 3.92 -18.29
CA SER A 497 -14.40 4.93 -18.43
C SER A 497 -15.37 4.91 -17.26
N HIS A 498 -16.28 5.87 -17.24
CA HIS A 498 -17.27 6.05 -16.18
C HIS A 498 -18.68 6.02 -16.74
N THR A 499 -19.62 5.50 -15.96
CA THR A 499 -21.05 5.54 -16.26
C THR A 499 -21.84 5.92 -15.00
N VAL A 500 -22.98 6.57 -15.18
CA VAL A 500 -23.82 7.08 -14.09
C VAL A 500 -25.22 6.50 -14.22
N VAL A 501 -25.73 5.97 -13.10
CA VAL A 501 -27.07 5.38 -13.01
C VAL A 501 -27.87 6.12 -11.95
N GLN A 502 -29.11 6.49 -12.28
CA GLN A 502 -30.04 7.11 -11.34
C GLN A 502 -30.85 6.06 -10.58
N LEU A 503 -31.05 6.28 -9.29
CA LEU A 503 -31.85 5.43 -8.42
C LEU A 503 -32.63 6.34 -7.46
N ILE A 504 -33.89 6.03 -7.19
CA ILE A 504 -34.66 6.72 -6.15
C ILE A 504 -34.70 5.85 -4.91
N VAL A 505 -34.43 6.45 -3.76
CA VAL A 505 -34.36 5.76 -2.47
C VAL A 505 -35.29 6.39 -1.45
N LYS A 506 -35.86 5.57 -0.57
CA LYS A 506 -36.71 6.00 0.53
C LYS A 506 -36.38 5.20 1.79
N ALA A 507 -35.87 5.88 2.82
CA ALA A 507 -35.69 5.26 4.13
C ALA A 507 -37.01 5.28 4.91
N GLN A 508 -37.32 4.19 5.59
CA GLN A 508 -38.48 4.09 6.46
C GLN A 508 -38.29 4.99 7.69
N LEU A 509 -39.28 5.85 7.95
CA LEU A 509 -39.29 6.71 9.11
C LEU A 509 -39.94 6.00 10.31
N GLY A 510 -39.12 5.60 11.28
CA GLY A 510 -39.58 5.06 12.56
C GLY A 510 -39.83 6.14 13.62
N PRO A 511 -40.31 5.77 14.81
CA PRO A 511 -40.48 6.70 15.93
C PRO A 511 -39.11 7.15 16.45
N GLN A 512 -38.78 8.42 16.26
CA GLN A 512 -37.47 8.96 16.64
C GLN A 512 -37.54 9.67 17.99
N LYS A 513 -36.71 9.20 18.92
CA LYS A 513 -36.61 9.75 20.29
C LYS A 513 -35.43 10.71 20.45
N ASP A 514 -34.46 10.63 19.55
CA ASP A 514 -33.26 11.47 19.52
C ASP A 514 -33.06 12.05 18.11
N ASN A 515 -31.98 12.80 17.94
CA ASN A 515 -31.56 13.39 16.67
C ASN A 515 -30.55 12.49 15.91
N SER A 516 -30.54 11.18 16.20
CA SER A 516 -29.58 10.27 15.58
C SER A 516 -29.87 10.09 14.08
N ALA A 517 -28.80 10.04 13.29
CA ALA A 517 -28.91 9.76 11.87
C ALA A 517 -29.17 8.25 11.64
N ILE A 518 -29.96 7.94 10.62
CA ILE A 518 -30.31 6.59 10.20
C ILE A 518 -29.32 6.15 9.13
N GLU A 519 -28.45 5.20 9.49
CA GLU A 519 -27.46 4.64 8.57
C GLU A 519 -28.02 3.42 7.83
N HIS A 520 -28.01 3.49 6.50
CA HIS A 520 -28.32 2.38 5.61
C HIS A 520 -27.13 2.00 4.73
N LYS A 521 -27.24 0.84 4.10
CA LYS A 521 -26.21 0.34 3.17
C LYS A 521 -26.87 -0.15 1.89
N LEU A 522 -26.30 0.23 0.76
CA LEU A 522 -26.56 -0.37 -0.55
C LEU A 522 -25.51 -1.44 -0.80
N ILE A 523 -25.95 -2.65 -1.07
CA ILE A 523 -25.13 -3.81 -1.40
C ILE A 523 -25.24 -4.00 -2.91
N THR A 524 -24.18 -3.64 -3.63
CA THR A 524 -24.15 -3.66 -5.09
C THR A 524 -23.29 -4.81 -5.59
N ARG A 525 -23.83 -5.59 -6.52
CA ARG A 525 -23.11 -6.65 -7.23
C ARG A 525 -22.86 -6.22 -8.68
N CYS A 526 -21.62 -5.88 -8.98
CA CYS A 526 -21.23 -5.40 -10.31
C CYS A 526 -21.09 -6.57 -11.31
N PRO A 527 -21.39 -6.39 -12.60
CA PRO A 527 -21.28 -7.46 -13.61
C PRO A 527 -19.88 -8.07 -13.76
N TRP A 528 -18.84 -7.29 -13.49
CA TRP A 528 -17.44 -7.70 -13.66
C TRP A 528 -16.78 -8.25 -12.37
N SER A 529 -17.51 -8.31 -11.26
CA SER A 529 -17.00 -8.81 -9.99
C SER A 529 -18.02 -9.69 -9.29
N ASN A 530 -17.56 -10.80 -8.71
CA ASN A 530 -18.38 -11.61 -7.82
C ASN A 530 -18.42 -11.07 -6.38
N GLU A 531 -17.64 -10.03 -6.09
CA GLU A 531 -17.62 -9.39 -4.77
C GLU A 531 -18.74 -8.36 -4.62
N GLU A 532 -19.38 -8.38 -3.46
CA GLU A 532 -20.39 -7.39 -3.10
C GLU A 532 -19.71 -6.13 -2.54
N THR A 533 -20.05 -4.97 -3.12
CA THR A 533 -19.59 -3.67 -2.60
C THR A 533 -20.67 -3.06 -1.72
N LYS A 534 -20.30 -2.61 -0.51
CA LYS A 534 -21.22 -1.97 0.44
C LYS A 534 -21.02 -0.47 0.42
N LEU A 535 -22.06 0.28 0.05
CA LEU A 535 -22.05 1.73 -0.04
C LEU A 535 -22.92 2.31 1.09
N PRO A 536 -22.36 3.12 2.01
CA PRO A 536 -23.14 3.71 3.10
C PRO A 536 -24.01 4.87 2.60
N VAL A 537 -25.23 4.98 3.14
CA VAL A 537 -26.18 6.07 2.88
C VAL A 537 -26.73 6.55 4.22
N ILE A 538 -26.70 7.85 4.48
CA ILE A 538 -27.09 8.43 5.77
C ILE A 538 -28.34 9.27 5.58
N PHE A 539 -29.36 9.00 6.39
CA PHE A 539 -30.61 9.75 6.41
C PHE A 539 -30.80 10.46 7.75
N ILE A 540 -31.20 11.72 7.71
CA ILE A 540 -31.60 12.51 8.88
C ILE A 540 -33.12 12.37 9.04
N PRO A 541 -33.61 12.05 10.25
CA PRO A 541 -35.05 12.05 10.49
C PRO A 541 -35.61 13.48 10.44
N PRO A 542 -36.78 13.71 9.81
CA PRO A 542 -37.35 15.05 9.71
C PRO A 542 -37.79 15.62 11.06
N PHE A 543 -38.23 14.74 11.98
CA PHE A 543 -38.75 15.11 13.28
C PHE A 543 -38.27 14.17 14.39
N MET A 544 -38.15 14.71 15.60
CA MET A 544 -38.04 13.96 16.85
C MET A 544 -39.31 14.13 17.67
N SER A 545 -39.78 13.06 18.32
CA SER A 545 -41.01 13.08 19.12
C SER A 545 -40.74 12.86 20.60
N SER A 546 -41.44 13.63 21.43
CA SER A 546 -41.50 13.45 22.88
C SER A 546 -42.93 13.58 23.38
N HIS A 547 -43.21 13.07 24.58
CA HIS A 547 -44.50 13.28 25.23
C HIS A 547 -44.35 13.71 26.69
N ARG A 548 -45.37 14.40 27.20
CA ARG A 548 -45.52 14.76 28.60
C ARG A 548 -46.96 14.50 29.03
N LEU A 549 -47.13 13.93 30.22
CA LEU A 549 -48.44 13.75 30.84
C LEU A 549 -48.66 14.87 31.86
N ASN A 550 -49.65 15.71 31.61
CA ASN A 550 -50.08 16.77 32.51
C ASN A 550 -51.30 16.31 33.30
N THR A 551 -51.34 16.61 34.59
CA THR A 551 -52.43 16.23 35.50
C THR A 551 -53.08 17.48 36.08
N VAL A 552 -54.42 17.52 36.08
CA VAL A 552 -55.21 18.53 36.81
C VAL A 552 -56.29 17.80 37.61
N GLY A 553 -56.14 17.76 38.93
CA GLY A 553 -56.95 16.90 39.79
C GLY A 553 -56.87 15.44 39.31
N GLN A 554 -57.99 14.84 38.93
CA GLN A 554 -58.04 13.48 38.37
C GLN A 554 -57.86 13.44 36.84
N ARG A 555 -58.11 14.55 36.14
CA ARG A 555 -58.03 14.63 34.67
C ARG A 555 -56.60 14.48 34.18
N LYS A 556 -56.45 13.93 32.98
CA LYS A 556 -55.14 13.64 32.35
C LYS A 556 -55.09 14.23 30.96
N PHE A 557 -54.01 14.94 30.67
CA PHE A 557 -53.77 15.56 29.39
C PHE A 557 -52.43 15.09 28.84
N LEU A 558 -52.46 14.36 27.74
CA LEU A 558 -51.25 13.93 27.04
C LEU A 558 -50.86 14.98 26.03
N GLN A 559 -49.66 15.54 26.19
CA GLN A 559 -49.04 16.42 25.21
C GLN A 559 -48.00 15.63 24.42
N VAL A 560 -48.16 15.53 23.11
CA VAL A 560 -47.15 14.98 22.19
C VAL A 560 -46.50 16.15 21.45
N SER A 561 -45.18 16.22 21.44
CA SER A 561 -44.41 17.30 20.82
C SER A 561 -43.47 16.76 19.75
N LEU A 562 -43.52 17.35 18.57
CA LEU A 562 -42.65 17.11 17.42
C LEU A 562 -41.65 18.27 17.31
N GLN A 563 -40.36 17.96 17.34
CA GLN A 563 -39.29 18.91 17.10
C GLN A 563 -38.73 18.72 15.69
N GLY A 564 -38.65 19.80 14.91
CA GLY A 564 -38.08 19.77 13.57
C GLY A 564 -36.55 19.68 13.61
N LEU A 565 -35.99 18.75 12.84
CA LEU A 565 -34.54 18.50 12.77
C LEU A 565 -33.92 18.88 11.42
N CYS A 566 -34.75 19.14 10.41
CA CYS A 566 -34.31 19.41 9.04
C CYS A 566 -34.65 20.83 8.59
N ASN A 567 -33.78 21.42 7.76
CA ASN A 567 -33.98 22.77 7.22
C ASN A 567 -35.15 22.84 6.23
N SER A 568 -35.51 21.71 5.62
CA SER A 568 -36.73 21.58 4.83
C SER A 568 -37.96 21.89 5.68
N LYS A 569 -38.91 22.62 5.08
CA LYS A 569 -40.18 22.93 5.73
C LYS A 569 -41.15 21.78 5.48
N PHE A 570 -41.75 21.28 6.55
CA PHE A 570 -42.78 20.24 6.49
C PHE A 570 -44.10 20.78 6.99
N SER A 571 -45.17 20.49 6.25
CA SER A 571 -46.53 20.71 6.73
C SER A 571 -47.03 19.45 7.43
N LEU A 572 -47.56 19.62 8.65
CA LEU A 572 -48.12 18.59 9.51
C LEU A 572 -49.64 18.67 9.45
N LEU A 573 -50.28 17.55 9.11
CA LEU A 573 -51.69 17.43 8.77
C LEU A 573 -52.31 16.23 9.51
N SER A 574 -53.61 16.25 9.76
CA SER A 574 -54.40 15.11 10.24
C SER A 574 -53.81 14.39 11.46
N HIS A 575 -53.68 15.09 12.58
CA HIS A 575 -53.24 14.48 13.85
C HIS A 575 -54.32 13.54 14.41
N GLN A 576 -53.89 12.40 14.95
CA GLN A 576 -54.77 11.42 15.57
C GLN A 576 -54.06 10.71 16.73
N LEU A 577 -54.84 10.33 17.74
CA LEU A 577 -54.39 9.51 18.86
C LEU A 577 -55.36 8.32 19.02
N THR A 578 -54.83 7.11 19.07
CA THR A 578 -55.62 5.87 19.19
C THR A 578 -55.08 4.98 20.30
N ALA A 579 -55.96 4.23 20.98
CA ALA A 579 -55.56 3.19 21.90
C ALA A 579 -55.35 1.86 21.15
N GLN A 580 -54.22 1.20 21.41
CA GLN A 580 -53.79 0.02 20.65
C GLN A 580 -54.32 -1.31 21.22
N HIS A 581 -54.73 -1.34 22.49
CA HIS A 581 -55.19 -2.57 23.16
C HIS A 581 -56.72 -2.69 23.14
N GLN A 582 -57.26 -3.89 22.89
CA GLN A 582 -58.71 -4.14 22.78
C GLN A 582 -59.48 -3.66 24.02
N ASN A 583 -58.97 -3.94 25.23
CA ASN A 583 -59.56 -3.51 26.52
C ASN A 583 -59.45 -1.99 26.80
N SER A 584 -58.91 -1.20 25.87
CA SER A 584 -58.64 0.23 26.04
C SER A 584 -59.23 1.07 24.90
N GLN A 585 -59.94 0.46 23.95
CA GLN A 585 -60.55 1.16 22.81
C GLN A 585 -61.73 2.04 23.22
N ASP A 586 -62.41 1.71 24.32
CA ASP A 586 -63.55 2.49 24.85
C ASP A 586 -63.13 3.74 25.63
N ILE A 587 -61.83 3.97 25.82
CA ILE A 587 -61.31 5.14 26.54
C ILE A 587 -61.48 6.39 25.65
N PRO A 588 -62.22 7.43 26.09
CA PRO A 588 -62.38 8.62 25.28
C PRO A 588 -61.07 9.41 25.24
N LEU A 589 -60.56 9.60 24.02
CA LEU A 589 -59.38 10.42 23.71
C LEU A 589 -59.84 11.70 22.99
N VAL A 590 -59.99 12.78 23.74
CA VAL A 590 -60.56 14.04 23.21
C VAL A 590 -59.43 14.97 22.77
N PRO A 591 -59.27 15.26 21.45
CA PRO A 591 -58.28 16.22 20.99
C PRO A 591 -58.68 17.63 21.44
N LEU A 592 -57.71 18.37 22.01
CA LEU A 592 -57.90 19.78 22.37
C LEU A 592 -57.49 20.73 21.25
N ASN A 593 -56.73 20.22 20.27
CA ASN A 593 -56.38 20.93 19.04
C ASN A 593 -57.44 20.71 17.95
N PRO A 594 -57.75 21.72 17.12
CA PRO A 594 -58.64 21.54 15.97
C PRO A 594 -58.10 20.44 15.02
N ARG A 595 -58.96 19.54 14.56
CA ARG A 595 -58.55 18.45 13.65
C ARG A 595 -58.07 18.95 12.28
N SER A 596 -58.54 20.13 11.87
CA SER A 596 -58.12 20.82 10.64
C SER A 596 -56.88 21.70 10.82
N GLN A 597 -56.26 21.70 12.00
CA GLN A 597 -55.08 22.53 12.27
C GLN A 597 -53.88 22.00 11.48
N GLU A 598 -53.33 22.85 10.62
CA GLU A 598 -52.07 22.61 9.91
C GLU A 598 -50.96 23.38 10.63
N LEU A 599 -49.84 22.69 10.91
CA LEU A 599 -48.66 23.31 11.49
C LEU A 599 -47.47 23.10 10.55
N THR A 600 -46.67 24.15 10.34
CA THR A 600 -45.41 24.02 9.63
C THR A 600 -44.27 23.83 10.61
N LEU A 601 -43.38 22.88 10.32
CA LEU A 601 -42.23 22.54 11.16
C LEU A 601 -40.94 22.65 10.34
N SER A 602 -39.97 23.39 10.88
CA SER A 602 -38.58 23.47 10.39
C SER A 602 -37.58 23.24 11.53
N THR A 603 -36.28 23.23 11.23
CA THR A 603 -35.20 23.07 12.23
C THR A 603 -35.42 23.94 13.46
N GLY A 604 -35.41 23.32 14.64
CA GLY A 604 -35.51 24.00 15.94
C GLY A 604 -36.91 24.45 16.35
N GLN A 605 -37.91 24.32 15.48
CA GLN A 605 -39.31 24.59 15.83
C GLN A 605 -39.93 23.36 16.51
N ASN A 606 -40.91 23.62 17.39
CA ASN A 606 -41.66 22.59 18.10
C ASN A 606 -43.15 22.73 17.80
N ALA A 607 -43.80 21.65 17.41
CA ALA A 607 -45.25 21.54 17.29
C ALA A 607 -45.78 20.60 18.39
N SER A 608 -46.72 21.06 19.20
CA SER A 608 -47.33 20.27 20.26
C SER A 608 -48.83 20.08 20.04
N TYR A 609 -49.28 18.86 20.24
CA TYR A 609 -50.68 18.48 20.21
C TYR A 609 -51.07 17.90 21.57
N MET A 610 -52.30 18.17 22.02
CA MET A 610 -52.77 17.78 23.34
C MET A 610 -54.11 17.05 23.27
N TRP A 611 -54.22 15.97 24.04
CA TRP A 611 -55.44 15.18 24.19
C TRP A 611 -55.81 15.04 25.67
N GLU A 612 -57.09 15.17 25.97
CA GLU A 612 -57.64 14.71 27.25
C GLU A 612 -57.92 13.21 27.19
N ILE A 613 -57.44 12.48 28.21
CA ILE A 613 -57.65 11.05 28.37
C ILE A 613 -58.75 10.85 29.42
N GLY A 614 -59.84 10.17 29.05
CA GLY A 614 -60.86 9.76 30.01
C GLY A 614 -60.34 8.72 31.00
N THR A 615 -60.22 9.08 32.27
CA THR A 615 -59.60 8.23 33.30
C THR A 615 -60.57 7.35 34.09
N ASN A 616 -61.88 7.49 33.87
CA ASN A 616 -62.90 6.92 34.75
C ASN A 616 -62.94 5.38 34.69
N ASP A 617 -62.68 4.80 33.51
CA ASP A 617 -62.88 3.37 33.25
C ASP A 617 -61.57 2.55 33.20
N ILE A 618 -60.43 3.19 33.47
CA ILE A 618 -59.11 2.57 33.31
C ILE A 618 -58.72 1.84 34.61
N LYS A 619 -58.40 0.54 34.56
CA LYS A 619 -57.72 -0.14 35.67
C LYS A 619 -56.22 0.24 35.63
N ASP A 620 -55.70 0.84 36.70
CA ASP A 620 -54.35 1.45 36.75
C ASP A 620 -53.20 0.43 36.66
N ASP A 621 -53.51 -0.85 36.85
CA ASP A 621 -52.54 -1.96 36.80
C ASP A 621 -52.10 -2.33 35.37
N ASN A 622 -52.86 -1.95 34.35
CA ASN A 622 -52.56 -2.29 32.96
C ASN A 622 -51.92 -1.10 32.21
N PRO A 623 -50.88 -1.33 31.38
CA PRO A 623 -50.28 -0.29 30.57
C PRO A 623 -51.24 0.22 29.49
N LEU A 624 -51.53 1.51 29.50
CA LEU A 624 -52.26 2.18 28.42
C LEU A 624 -51.28 2.49 27.28
N ARG A 625 -51.38 1.74 26.18
CA ARG A 625 -50.57 1.95 24.97
C ARG A 625 -51.35 2.77 23.95
N LEU A 626 -50.80 3.92 23.59
CA LEU A 626 -51.37 4.88 22.67
C LEU A 626 -50.47 5.01 21.43
N GLU A 627 -51.07 5.11 20.25
CA GLU A 627 -50.40 5.46 18.99
C GLU A 627 -50.84 6.87 18.60
N PHE A 628 -49.88 7.79 18.59
CA PHE A 628 -50.00 9.08 17.93
C PHE A 628 -49.61 8.90 16.46
N SER A 629 -50.47 9.37 15.56
CA SER A 629 -50.22 9.38 14.13
C SER A 629 -50.46 10.77 13.56
N ILE A 630 -49.63 11.15 12.59
CA ILE A 630 -49.76 12.42 11.88
C ILE A 630 -49.29 12.25 10.45
N THR A 631 -50.01 12.84 9.51
CA THR A 631 -49.57 12.92 8.13
C THR A 631 -48.69 14.14 7.92
N PHE A 632 -47.64 14.02 7.13
CA PHE A 632 -46.78 15.14 6.81
C PHE A 632 -46.43 15.18 5.32
N GLN A 633 -46.13 16.37 4.84
CA GLN A 633 -45.67 16.60 3.47
C GLN A 633 -44.49 17.57 3.44
N SER A 634 -43.57 17.35 2.51
CA SER A 634 -42.48 18.29 2.24
C SER A 634 -42.97 19.44 1.38
N MET A 635 -42.63 20.67 1.76
CA MET A 635 -42.96 21.87 0.98
C MET A 635 -41.94 22.15 -0.14
N ALA A 636 -40.89 21.33 -0.28
CA ALA A 636 -39.91 21.44 -1.36
C ALA A 636 -40.41 20.79 -2.66
N THR A 637 -41.26 19.76 -2.55
CA THR A 637 -41.83 19.01 -3.68
C THR A 637 -43.00 19.72 -4.39
N SER A 638 -43.44 20.89 -3.92
CA SER A 638 -44.59 21.62 -4.46
C SER A 638 -44.23 22.83 -5.34
N LYS A 639 -42.96 23.03 -5.70
CA LYS A 639 -42.50 24.24 -6.44
C LYS A 639 -41.81 24.01 -7.78
N GLU A 640 -41.81 22.80 -8.33
CA GLU A 640 -41.37 22.57 -9.72
C GLU A 640 -42.55 22.60 -10.69
N VAL A 641 -43.14 23.78 -10.89
CA VAL A 641 -43.86 24.11 -12.13
C VAL A 641 -43.34 25.46 -12.60
N THR A 642 -42.33 25.43 -13.48
CA THR A 642 -42.01 26.58 -14.33
C THR A 642 -42.63 26.35 -15.70
N HIS A 643 -43.62 27.20 -15.99
CA HIS A 643 -44.15 27.60 -17.29
C HIS A 643 -43.91 26.68 -18.50
N SER A 644 -44.91 25.90 -18.86
CA SER A 644 -45.34 25.83 -20.26
C SER A 644 -46.85 25.67 -20.32
N ASN A 645 -47.48 26.64 -20.99
CA ASN A 645 -48.88 26.55 -21.40
C ASN A 645 -49.05 25.30 -22.26
N VAL A 646 -49.98 24.42 -21.90
CA VAL A 646 -51.09 23.92 -22.73
C VAL A 646 -51.85 22.91 -21.86
N ASP A 647 -53.17 23.01 -21.90
CA ASP A 647 -54.16 22.18 -21.23
C ASP A 647 -53.76 20.71 -21.09
N ASN A 648 -53.62 20.24 -19.85
CA ASN A 648 -54.08 18.94 -19.39
C ASN A 648 -53.98 18.86 -17.86
N SER A 649 -55.04 18.35 -17.25
CA SER A 649 -55.21 18.12 -15.81
C SER A 649 -54.22 17.09 -15.28
N HIS A 650 -52.95 17.47 -15.16
CA HIS A 650 -51.95 16.71 -14.42
C HIS A 650 -52.13 17.01 -12.93
N GLN A 651 -52.82 16.11 -12.24
CA GLN A 651 -52.92 16.11 -10.78
C GLN A 651 -51.49 16.10 -10.20
N GLU A 652 -51.07 17.18 -9.56
CA GLU A 652 -49.91 17.19 -8.67
C GLU A 652 -50.11 16.10 -7.62
N LYS A 653 -49.41 14.96 -7.76
CA LYS A 653 -49.43 13.91 -6.74
C LYS A 653 -48.72 14.45 -5.50
N THR A 654 -49.52 14.95 -4.57
CA THR A 654 -49.05 15.33 -3.24
C THR A 654 -48.77 14.05 -2.46
N TYR A 655 -47.49 13.76 -2.20
CA TYR A 655 -47.08 12.59 -1.43
C TYR A 655 -47.24 12.88 0.07
N LEU A 656 -48.31 12.34 0.66
CA LEU A 656 -48.56 12.38 2.09
C LEU A 656 -47.92 11.17 2.76
N GLU A 657 -47.04 11.42 3.73
CA GLU A 657 -46.36 10.38 4.49
C GLU A 657 -46.93 10.29 5.90
N LEU A 658 -47.04 9.08 6.44
CA LEU A 658 -47.58 8.84 7.77
C LEU A 658 -46.44 8.66 8.79
N TYR A 659 -46.39 9.53 9.79
CA TYR A 659 -45.51 9.39 10.93
C TYR A 659 -46.26 8.81 12.13
N LYS A 660 -45.62 7.92 12.88
CA LYS A 660 -46.18 7.24 14.05
C LYS A 660 -45.25 7.36 15.26
N TYR A 661 -45.85 7.58 16.43
CA TYR A 661 -45.16 7.62 17.72
C TYR A 661 -45.96 6.89 18.77
N TYR A 662 -45.30 6.09 19.60
CA TYR A 662 -45.94 5.24 20.59
C TYR A 662 -45.70 5.75 22.01
N VAL A 663 -46.78 5.87 22.77
CA VAL A 663 -46.78 6.28 24.18
C VAL A 663 -47.29 5.12 25.04
N CYS A 664 -46.61 4.85 26.15
CA CYS A 664 -47.02 3.84 27.11
C CYS A 664 -47.14 4.49 28.49
N LEU A 665 -48.37 4.61 28.99
CA LEU A 665 -48.67 5.16 30.31
C LEU A 665 -48.95 4.00 31.28
N GLN A 666 -48.34 4.04 32.46
CA GLN A 666 -48.52 3.06 33.53
C GLN A 666 -48.62 3.77 34.87
N ARG A 667 -49.50 3.28 35.76
CA ARG A 667 -49.66 3.82 37.12
C ARG A 667 -49.80 5.34 37.11
N PHE A 668 -50.69 5.87 36.29
CA PHE A 668 -50.75 7.29 35.99
C PHE A 668 -51.94 8.00 36.65
N LYS A 669 -52.81 7.27 37.35
CA LYS A 669 -53.90 7.89 38.14
C LYS A 669 -53.35 8.76 39.27
N THR A 670 -54.00 9.88 39.52
CA THR A 670 -53.63 10.78 40.62
C THR A 670 -53.87 10.10 41.95
N GLN A 671 -52.83 10.02 42.77
CA GLN A 671 -52.86 9.47 44.13
C GLN A 671 -52.83 10.58 45.18
N TYR A 672 -52.12 11.68 44.91
CA TYR A 672 -51.94 12.77 45.88
C TYR A 672 -52.11 14.15 45.23
N GLU A 673 -52.76 15.06 45.95
CA GLU A 673 -52.76 16.50 45.68
C GLU A 673 -51.83 17.20 46.66
N ILE A 674 -51.04 18.15 46.15
CA ILE A 674 -50.23 19.04 46.98
C ILE A 674 -50.76 20.45 46.82
N LYS A 675 -51.03 21.11 47.94
CA LYS A 675 -51.29 22.55 48.02
C LYS A 675 -50.25 23.18 48.91
N SER A 676 -49.66 24.27 48.43
CA SER A 676 -48.69 25.04 49.21
C SER A 676 -49.08 26.51 49.21
N ARG A 677 -48.92 27.15 50.36
CA ARG A 677 -49.05 28.60 50.53
C ARG A 677 -48.00 29.11 51.50
N VAL A 678 -47.64 30.38 51.39
CA VAL A 678 -46.71 31.04 52.32
C VAL A 678 -47.46 32.16 53.01
N GLU A 679 -47.40 32.15 54.33
CA GLU A 679 -48.04 33.15 55.20
C GLU A 679 -46.96 33.86 56.04
N PRO A 680 -47.14 35.15 56.37
CA PRO A 680 -46.22 35.84 57.28
C PRO A 680 -46.30 35.22 58.69
N HIS A 681 -45.19 35.21 59.42
CA HIS A 681 -45.16 34.65 60.77
C HIS A 681 -45.94 35.53 61.77
N LYS A 682 -46.36 34.95 62.90
CA LYS A 682 -47.21 35.61 63.91
C LYS A 682 -46.57 36.94 64.35
N GLY A 683 -47.27 38.05 64.10
CA GLY A 683 -46.81 39.41 64.40
C GLY A 683 -46.40 40.25 63.17
N SER A 684 -46.44 39.70 61.96
CA SER A 684 -46.23 40.43 60.70
C SER A 684 -47.46 40.33 59.79
N GLU A 685 -47.87 41.45 59.19
CA GLU A 685 -49.02 41.49 58.26
C GLU A 685 -48.63 41.12 56.82
N PHE A 686 -47.34 41.26 56.46
CA PHE A 686 -46.86 41.07 55.10
C PHE A 686 -45.55 40.28 55.08
N CYS A 687 -45.38 39.42 54.07
CA CYS A 687 -44.10 38.78 53.81
C CYS A 687 -43.08 39.82 53.31
N ARG A 688 -41.94 39.94 54.00
CA ARG A 688 -40.87 40.87 53.66
C ARG A 688 -39.56 40.16 53.48
N VAL A 689 -38.69 40.69 52.63
CA VAL A 689 -37.32 40.21 52.46
C VAL A 689 -36.62 40.17 53.82
N GLY A 690 -36.02 39.03 54.14
CA GLY A 690 -35.29 38.81 55.39
C GLY A 690 -36.18 38.46 56.61
N ASN A 691 -37.51 38.54 56.49
CA ASN A 691 -38.41 38.12 57.56
C ASN A 691 -38.80 36.65 57.41
N MET A 692 -38.88 35.93 58.54
CA MET A 692 -39.36 34.55 58.54
C MET A 692 -40.85 34.50 58.14
N CYS A 693 -41.18 33.59 57.24
CA CYS A 693 -42.53 33.27 56.79
C CYS A 693 -42.76 31.77 57.00
N SER A 694 -44.02 31.36 57.13
CA SER A 694 -44.38 29.96 57.32
C SER A 694 -45.00 29.43 56.03
N MET A 695 -44.33 28.47 55.40
CA MET A 695 -44.83 27.72 54.26
C MET A 695 -45.67 26.55 54.77
N ILE A 696 -46.97 26.59 54.47
CA ILE A 696 -47.92 25.53 54.82
C ILE A 696 -48.08 24.64 53.58
N ILE A 697 -47.88 23.34 53.79
CA ILE A 697 -48.01 22.30 52.77
C ILE A 697 -49.11 21.34 53.21
N ASP A 698 -50.16 21.25 52.40
CA ASP A 698 -51.26 20.31 52.55
C ASP A 698 -51.10 19.20 51.51
N ILE A 699 -51.07 17.94 51.96
CA ILE A 699 -51.01 16.74 51.13
C ILE A 699 -52.35 16.02 51.30
N ASP A 700 -53.16 16.00 50.24
CA ASP A 700 -54.44 15.31 50.22
C ASP A 700 -54.33 14.00 49.43
N LYS A 701 -54.86 12.91 49.98
CA LYS A 701 -54.95 11.58 49.35
C LYS A 701 -56.20 11.53 48.45
N TYR A 702 -56.01 11.13 47.20
CA TYR A 702 -57.11 10.68 46.33
C TYR A 702 -57.44 9.21 46.60
N LYS A 703 -58.63 8.74 46.17
CA LYS A 703 -59.14 7.37 46.42
C LYS A 703 -58.10 6.27 46.14
N GLU A 704 -58.14 5.20 46.94
CA GLU A 704 -57.19 4.08 46.97
C GLU A 704 -57.00 3.36 45.62
N PRO A 705 -55.80 2.79 45.32
CA PRO A 705 -54.66 2.53 46.22
C PRO A 705 -53.59 3.63 46.23
N ALA A 706 -53.20 4.10 47.42
CA ALA A 706 -52.13 5.07 47.60
C ALA A 706 -51.12 4.58 48.66
N HIS A 707 -49.83 4.86 48.43
CA HIS A 707 -48.75 4.42 49.32
C HIS A 707 -48.79 5.19 50.65
N ALA A 708 -48.98 4.50 51.78
CA ALA A 708 -49.21 5.11 53.09
C ALA A 708 -48.09 6.05 53.56
N SER A 709 -46.82 5.60 53.50
CA SER A 709 -45.68 6.39 54.00
C SER A 709 -45.05 7.24 52.90
N LEU A 710 -45.01 8.55 53.07
CA LEU A 710 -44.50 9.50 52.10
C LEU A 710 -43.29 10.26 52.66
N MET A 711 -42.35 10.61 51.79
CA MET A 711 -41.29 11.57 52.09
C MET A 711 -41.55 12.83 51.26
N TYR A 712 -41.69 13.98 51.90
CA TYR A 712 -41.70 15.26 51.22
C TYR A 712 -40.31 15.87 51.22
N GLU A 713 -40.00 16.63 50.18
CA GLU A 713 -38.80 17.44 50.06
C GLU A 713 -39.16 18.79 49.44
N VAL A 714 -38.76 19.88 50.08
CA VAL A 714 -38.97 21.24 49.57
C VAL A 714 -37.71 21.75 48.91
N ARG A 715 -37.84 22.17 47.65
CA ARG A 715 -36.76 22.67 46.81
C ARG A 715 -37.08 24.07 46.34
N ALA A 716 -36.16 25.00 46.55
CA ALA A 716 -36.28 26.39 46.13
C ALA A 716 -34.98 26.90 45.51
N ASP A 717 -35.07 27.94 44.68
CA ASP A 717 -33.90 28.72 44.29
C ASP A 717 -33.41 29.53 45.49
N GLN A 718 -32.16 29.31 45.88
CA GLN A 718 -31.54 29.95 47.04
C GLN A 718 -31.42 31.47 46.90
N HIS A 719 -31.49 32.02 45.67
CA HIS A 719 -31.53 33.46 45.44
C HIS A 719 -32.92 34.06 45.70
N MET A 720 -33.96 33.24 45.71
CA MET A 720 -35.35 33.66 45.96
C MET A 720 -35.79 33.32 47.38
N TRP A 721 -35.44 32.14 47.89
CA TRP A 721 -35.90 31.64 49.18
C TRP A 721 -34.77 30.93 49.94
N ALA A 722 -34.65 31.24 51.22
CA ALA A 722 -33.94 30.41 52.18
C ALA A 722 -34.94 29.50 52.90
N ILE A 723 -34.69 28.19 52.93
CA ILE A 723 -35.47 27.24 53.70
C ILE A 723 -34.83 27.15 55.09
N CYS A 724 -35.57 27.57 56.11
CA CYS A 724 -35.09 27.68 57.48
C CYS A 724 -35.55 26.45 58.27
N GLY A 725 -34.66 25.47 58.45
CA GLY A 725 -34.96 24.23 59.18
C GLY A 725 -34.77 22.97 58.33
N ARG A 726 -35.61 21.96 58.56
CA ARG A 726 -35.56 20.70 57.79
C ARG A 726 -36.21 20.91 56.42
N THR A 727 -35.47 20.61 55.35
CA THR A 727 -35.96 20.69 53.97
C THR A 727 -36.81 19.48 53.54
N SER A 728 -36.85 18.43 54.36
CA SER A 728 -37.56 17.19 54.05
C SER A 728 -38.02 16.46 55.31
N GLY A 729 -39.07 15.63 55.18
CA GLY A 729 -39.60 14.83 56.28
C GLY A 729 -40.52 13.70 55.83
N VAL A 730 -40.72 12.73 56.71
CA VAL A 730 -41.61 11.58 56.46
C VAL A 730 -42.98 11.86 57.06
N VAL A 731 -44.03 11.58 56.30
CA VAL A 731 -45.44 11.72 56.69
C VAL A 731 -46.14 10.40 56.43
N SER A 732 -46.93 9.91 57.39
CA SER A 732 -47.81 8.76 57.17
C SER A 732 -49.23 9.24 56.85
N MET A 733 -49.81 8.65 55.80
CA MET A 733 -51.20 8.82 55.37
C MET A 733 -52.10 7.68 55.88
N ASP A 734 -51.63 6.84 56.81
CA ASP A 734 -52.43 5.77 57.40
C ASP A 734 -53.59 6.35 58.22
N GLY A 735 -54.83 6.02 57.82
CA GLY A 735 -56.04 6.45 58.52
C GLY A 735 -56.41 7.93 58.36
N CYS A 736 -55.72 8.70 57.51
CA CYS A 736 -56.01 10.11 57.26
C CYS A 736 -56.02 10.43 55.75
N ASP A 737 -57.03 11.20 55.32
CA ASP A 737 -57.17 11.64 53.92
C ASP A 737 -56.35 12.90 53.62
N SER A 738 -55.92 13.64 54.64
CA SER A 738 -55.14 14.87 54.48
C SER A 738 -54.11 15.00 55.62
N GLN A 739 -52.93 15.49 55.27
CA GLN A 739 -51.84 15.78 56.21
C GLN A 739 -51.32 17.19 55.94
N GLN A 740 -51.18 17.99 56.99
CA GLN A 740 -50.66 19.35 56.94
C GLN A 740 -49.33 19.45 57.68
N MET A 741 -48.41 20.20 57.10
CA MET A 741 -47.07 20.41 57.64
C MET A 741 -46.63 21.85 57.36
N THR A 742 -45.88 22.43 58.29
CA THR A 742 -45.40 23.80 58.21
C THR A 742 -43.88 23.83 58.23
N ILE A 743 -43.28 24.58 57.32
CA ILE A 743 -41.83 24.79 57.23
C ILE A 743 -41.56 26.28 57.24
N ASP A 744 -40.53 26.71 57.95
CA ASP A 744 -40.12 28.11 57.95
C ASP A 744 -39.28 28.42 56.70
N VAL A 745 -39.65 29.49 56.02
CA VAL A 745 -38.98 29.99 54.80
C VAL A 745 -38.78 31.48 54.91
N MET A 746 -37.69 31.99 54.33
CA MET A 746 -37.38 33.41 54.31
C MET A 746 -37.17 33.85 52.86
N PRO A 747 -37.92 34.85 52.37
CA PRO A 747 -37.69 35.36 51.03
C PRO A 747 -36.42 36.23 51.01
N MET A 748 -35.61 36.03 49.97
CA MET A 748 -34.29 36.66 49.81
C MET A 748 -34.31 37.84 48.83
N SER A 749 -35.38 37.99 48.05
CA SER A 749 -35.56 39.07 47.09
C SER A 749 -37.00 39.62 47.10
N PRO A 750 -37.20 40.91 46.80
CA PRO A 750 -38.54 41.50 46.72
C PRO A 750 -39.20 41.18 45.36
N GLY A 751 -40.53 41.31 45.29
CA GLY A 751 -41.31 41.08 44.07
C GLY A 751 -42.16 39.81 44.10
N PHE A 752 -42.65 39.38 42.94
CA PHE A 752 -43.47 38.16 42.81
C PHE A 752 -42.58 36.92 42.70
N LEU A 753 -42.34 36.26 43.82
CA LEU A 753 -41.52 35.06 43.86
C LEU A 753 -42.36 33.81 43.63
N PRO A 754 -41.93 32.86 42.77
CA PRO A 754 -42.55 31.55 42.69
C PRO A 754 -42.42 30.84 44.04
N LEU A 755 -43.48 30.14 44.45
CA LEU A 755 -43.43 29.35 45.69
C LEU A 755 -42.34 28.25 45.61
N PRO A 756 -41.67 27.92 46.72
CA PRO A 756 -40.83 26.73 46.80
C PRO A 756 -41.57 25.48 46.32
N THR A 757 -40.89 24.64 45.55
CA THR A 757 -41.49 23.43 44.97
C THR A 757 -41.45 22.28 45.98
N VAL A 758 -42.57 21.59 46.15
CA VAL A 758 -42.66 20.38 46.98
C VAL A 758 -42.60 19.15 46.10
N HIS A 759 -41.66 18.26 46.40
CA HIS A 759 -41.46 16.96 45.77
C HIS A 759 -41.91 15.86 46.74
N LEU A 760 -42.68 14.89 46.27
CA LEU A 760 -43.09 13.72 47.06
C LEU A 760 -42.45 12.46 46.50
N SER A 761 -42.02 11.58 47.41
CA SER A 761 -41.51 10.23 47.13
C SER A 761 -42.17 9.22 48.06
N LYS A 762 -42.25 7.96 47.62
CA LYS A 762 -42.70 6.84 48.47
C LYS A 762 -41.59 6.47 49.42
N TYR A 763 -41.89 6.41 50.72
CA TYR A 763 -40.92 6.09 51.77
C TYR A 763 -41.05 4.64 52.19
N ILE A 764 -40.03 3.82 51.92
CA ILE A 764 -39.96 2.43 52.34
C ILE A 764 -39.03 2.36 53.57
N PRO A 765 -39.58 2.05 54.77
CA PRO A 765 -38.77 1.91 55.97
C PRO A 765 -37.73 0.79 55.83
N ALA A 766 -36.60 0.94 56.52
CA ALA A 766 -35.63 -0.13 56.69
C ALA A 766 -36.25 -1.33 57.42
N ASP A 767 -36.11 -2.52 56.86
CA ASP A 767 -36.63 -3.75 57.48
C ASP A 767 -35.72 -4.15 58.65
N GLN A 768 -36.24 -4.12 59.88
CA GLN A 768 -35.46 -4.42 61.09
C GLN A 768 -35.43 -5.92 61.45
N LYS A 769 -36.12 -6.78 60.70
CA LYS A 769 -36.31 -8.20 61.05
C LYS A 769 -35.37 -9.20 60.36
N GLY A 770 -34.43 -8.75 59.54
CA GLY A 770 -33.36 -9.60 58.98
C GLY A 770 -31.99 -8.99 59.32
N GLY A 771 -31.05 -9.80 59.82
CA GLY A 771 -29.75 -9.37 60.35
C GLY A 771 -28.76 -8.70 59.38
N ASN A 772 -29.21 -8.15 58.25
CA ASN A 772 -28.44 -7.24 57.40
C ASN A 772 -29.11 -5.86 57.40
N SER A 773 -28.38 -4.84 57.85
CA SER A 773 -28.77 -3.42 57.82
C SER A 773 -29.23 -3.00 56.41
N SER A 774 -30.55 -2.96 56.18
CA SER A 774 -31.10 -2.35 54.97
C SER A 774 -31.33 -0.86 55.24
N VAL A 775 -30.85 -0.01 54.33
CA VAL A 775 -31.04 1.45 54.42
C VAL A 775 -32.45 1.79 53.94
N PRO A 776 -33.18 2.75 54.54
CA PRO A 776 -34.49 3.17 54.05
C PRO A 776 -34.41 3.59 52.57
N LYS A 777 -35.38 3.14 51.78
CA LYS A 777 -35.41 3.33 50.32
C LYS A 777 -36.49 4.35 49.95
N LEU A 778 -36.14 5.26 49.04
CA LEU A 778 -37.08 6.19 48.42
C LEU A 778 -37.39 5.73 47.01
N GLU A 779 -38.67 5.68 46.65
CA GLU A 779 -39.11 5.42 45.28
C GLU A 779 -39.89 6.61 44.72
N PRO A 780 -39.56 7.11 43.51
CA PRO A 780 -40.29 8.21 42.90
C PRO A 780 -41.69 7.75 42.47
N PHE A 781 -42.63 8.70 42.49
CA PHE A 781 -43.94 8.50 41.88
C PHE A 781 -43.84 8.47 40.35
N SER A 782 -44.72 7.69 39.72
CA SER A 782 -44.84 7.66 38.26
C SER A 782 -45.45 8.97 37.74
N SER A 783 -45.20 9.30 36.48
CA SER A 783 -45.74 10.52 35.87
C SER A 783 -47.27 10.53 35.96
N GLY A 784 -47.82 11.63 36.47
CA GLY A 784 -49.26 11.84 36.61
C GLY A 784 -49.86 11.47 37.97
N GLN A 785 -49.13 10.77 38.86
CA GLN A 785 -49.63 10.35 40.18
C GLN A 785 -49.73 11.48 41.21
N ILE A 786 -48.94 12.54 41.06
CA ILE A 786 -48.97 13.70 41.94
C ILE A 786 -49.54 14.89 41.16
N PHE A 787 -50.54 15.54 41.73
CA PHE A 787 -51.03 16.82 41.26
C PHE A 787 -50.59 17.93 42.21
N ASN A 788 -49.78 18.88 41.74
CA ASN A 788 -49.44 20.07 42.53
C ASN A 788 -50.35 21.23 42.10
N LYS A 789 -51.32 21.57 42.95
CA LYS A 789 -52.30 22.64 42.72
C LYS A 789 -51.68 24.04 42.84
N SER A 790 -50.65 24.18 43.65
CA SER A 790 -49.87 25.42 43.82
C SER A 790 -48.78 25.60 42.76
N ARG A 791 -48.67 24.72 41.76
CA ARG A 791 -47.65 24.83 40.72
C ARG A 791 -47.86 26.10 39.90
N GLY A 792 -46.84 26.97 39.88
CA GLY A 792 -46.91 28.26 39.20
C GLY A 792 -47.53 29.38 40.05
N ALA A 793 -47.92 29.11 41.30
CA ALA A 793 -48.32 30.16 42.23
C ALA A 793 -47.11 31.03 42.61
N GLN A 794 -47.38 32.32 42.80
CA GLN A 794 -46.39 33.31 43.21
C GLN A 794 -46.87 34.03 44.47
N MET A 795 -45.92 34.53 45.26
CA MET A 795 -46.19 35.32 46.45
C MET A 795 -45.47 36.67 46.33
N HIS A 796 -46.18 37.75 46.67
CA HIS A 796 -45.64 39.10 46.60
C HIS A 796 -44.86 39.45 47.87
N VAL A 797 -43.54 39.53 47.74
CA VAL A 797 -42.62 39.87 48.83
C VAL A 797 -42.32 41.36 48.81
N LEU A 798 -42.56 42.03 49.93
CA LEU A 798 -42.20 43.44 50.11
C LEU A 798 -40.72 43.60 50.50
N PRO A 799 -40.09 44.75 50.20
CA PRO A 799 -38.75 45.06 50.69
C PRO A 799 -38.64 44.99 52.22
N PRO A 800 -37.40 44.90 52.77
CA PRO A 800 -37.18 44.92 54.22
C PRO A 800 -37.85 46.13 54.88
N PRO A 801 -38.26 46.03 56.16
CA PRO A 801 -38.81 47.18 56.87
C PRO A 801 -37.77 48.31 56.92
N GLN A 802 -38.14 49.51 56.47
CA GLN A 802 -37.28 50.68 56.62
C GLN A 802 -37.20 51.03 58.11
N THR A 803 -36.04 50.84 58.73
CA THR A 803 -35.78 51.39 60.06
C THR A 803 -35.83 52.92 59.95
N SER A 804 -36.81 53.54 60.60
CA SER A 804 -36.86 54.99 60.78
C SER A 804 -35.74 55.42 61.73
N CYS A 805 -34.52 55.59 61.21
CA CYS A 805 -33.49 56.35 61.91
C CYS A 805 -33.70 57.83 61.66
N SER A 806 -34.03 58.53 62.74
CA SER A 806 -33.99 59.97 62.90
C SER A 806 -32.76 60.59 62.24
N THR A 807 -33.01 61.64 61.46
CA THR A 807 -32.10 62.64 60.93
C THR A 807 -30.91 62.95 61.84
N GLN A 808 -29.69 62.76 61.33
CA GLN A 808 -28.62 63.74 61.45
C GLN A 808 -27.70 63.68 60.23
N SER A 809 -27.55 64.85 59.62
CA SER A 809 -26.77 65.19 58.44
C SER A 809 -25.27 65.05 58.65
N SER A 810 -24.56 64.49 57.66
CA SER A 810 -23.30 65.03 57.12
C SER A 810 -22.96 64.27 55.84
N GLY A 811 -22.81 65.01 54.75
CA GLY A 811 -22.70 64.47 53.39
C GLY A 811 -21.34 63.86 53.07
N ASN A 812 -21.33 63.00 52.06
CA ASN A 812 -20.43 63.16 50.93
C ASN A 812 -20.90 62.33 49.72
N ASN A 813 -20.66 62.92 48.56
CA ASN A 813 -21.12 62.53 47.23
C ASN A 813 -20.72 61.10 46.80
N SER A 814 -21.62 60.41 46.11
CA SER A 814 -21.38 59.96 44.74
C SER A 814 -22.67 59.48 44.07
N SER A 815 -22.92 60.06 42.90
CA SER A 815 -24.05 59.86 42.01
C SER A 815 -23.95 58.54 41.25
N VAL A 816 -25.01 57.72 41.27
CA VAL A 816 -25.34 56.78 40.18
C VAL A 816 -26.84 56.86 39.91
N GLY A 817 -27.17 57.17 38.66
CA GLY A 817 -28.50 57.57 38.22
C GLY A 817 -29.54 56.46 38.20
N MET A 818 -30.78 56.87 38.46
CA MET A 818 -31.99 56.11 38.20
C MET A 818 -32.12 55.78 36.71
N ILE A 819 -32.32 54.51 36.40
CA ILE A 819 -32.92 54.08 35.13
C ILE A 819 -34.30 53.53 35.47
N THR A 820 -35.31 54.33 35.16
CA THR A 820 -36.72 53.94 35.12
C THR A 820 -36.96 52.94 33.99
N PRO A 821 -37.60 51.77 34.23
CA PRO A 821 -38.15 50.98 33.13
C PRO A 821 -39.49 51.60 32.69
N SER A 822 -39.57 51.94 31.41
CA SER A 822 -40.79 52.40 30.74
C SER A 822 -41.81 51.26 30.59
N PRO A 823 -43.12 51.52 30.61
CA PRO A 823 -44.13 50.50 30.39
C PRO A 823 -44.25 50.20 28.89
N LEU A 824 -43.91 48.98 28.48
CA LEU A 824 -44.25 48.47 27.14
C LEU A 824 -45.70 48.01 27.14
N ILE A 825 -46.55 48.84 26.53
CA ILE A 825 -47.89 48.52 26.06
C ILE A 825 -47.74 47.50 24.92
N PRO A 826 -48.41 46.33 24.95
CA PRO A 826 -48.63 45.56 23.74
C PRO A 826 -49.84 46.14 23.00
N SER A 827 -49.58 46.81 21.87
CA SER A 827 -50.61 47.14 20.90
C SER A 827 -51.06 45.88 20.17
N GLU A 828 -52.33 45.57 20.29
CA GLU A 828 -53.10 44.77 19.35
C GLU A 828 -53.04 45.41 17.95
N HIS A 829 -52.77 44.62 16.90
CA HIS A 829 -53.66 44.45 15.74
C HIS A 829 -53.01 43.66 14.60
N TYR A 830 -53.70 42.58 14.24
CA TYR A 830 -53.71 41.76 13.00
C TYR A 830 -52.48 40.93 12.59
#